data_AF-A0A6M1TBB5-F1
#
_entry.id   AF-A0A6M1TBB5-F1
#
_cell.length_a   1.000
_cell.length_b   1.000
_cell.length_c   1.000
_cell.angle_alpha   90.00
_cell.angle_beta   90.00
_cell.angle_gamma   90.00
#
_symmetry.space_group_name_H-M   'P 1'
#
loop_
_entity.id
_entity.type
_entity.pdbx_description
1 polymer ?
#
loop_
_entity_poly.entity_id
_entity_poly.type
_entity_poly.pdbx_seq_one_letter_code
_entity_poly.pdbx_strand_id
1 'polypeptide(L)'
;MFNWIRDFLHKRDYDRPTGKNLYTYKMSREEFEELEKELIKWLQKKLEFNSLSEIVDKKRIFNNLFVLYAAEWWKRRFSGGRWSWQPILDDLNLNSDEWSAPKRSHCVERGFRYWRIDLKNTHGLRFLGSVALQGGLPMNLLGNNHGSIAYVLQRTIDLSGDKEPTKDLIISWISDLSSYLPKTYRKEEIYFLLAEVIQTISRIKSEANSTVPEDVVKEWRNNSDYWSSQFPISVSEQKTFNILESLVEKVAKTTIKKSTSFVDIQRKILRDEDKRVTLRVELTIDEFIDGQDIKNKFELEIDKDLPQKLVLGISAGESFQNIYLRRTLGGSSYRSEKQTIDIAGSDVSSELRLELRDLLGNKWIQPIGQGEELDEGLPWIFDFSESNTNVGLFNKQGSVNISAEKFMLVMPKEWSVEASKVSKRLWGYLDNREIYVCVGNVVVDSGQDQFIIRTQKAGKDARYVLHGEEILNVFEKPQIAFRGGPRLQKKSSYGDITSVRKGVSWKRGKKNYTESLKGIIGPTTLKVMEGIYTDWKKKLVILPKDSKEYLEPSNKPDCGYWILKNWKVDLIKVNNPLLEVEKVGTNKWFVNYTGKGIPPESFNAEIAWKGNSTNARICLDFPGKGVQIYNSNGEKLVSNTLVSVNNLHGLRANILPADATDIQLLIDLVSEDANNVSKLFNLGLQKNETSKQLRLIDYREVFEEMLSITEEAEAYISFEVLLDGRRYAQLRVSRYSFVLENGTDDKFFIQNDHIKQDLTGQASSLSARAQRLDIPGIDHLELQYQESGHLKLPPQLKSPGPWIVYPSTSADYMFKPVIKFIDGNVDQLGGLRSALQISDKEERINELDGVIEKLVQNPSHEDWTVVAQLVNEFGHLPLSSLDMWKRLAHNYDAMAMLSTGIISCPDDFLDRFALELPFLFEFIPIASWAKASLLSVSDYQDQFSPSELNEILNSKLKVTNWSRDILELPLSFSAFFGFDYLSPDLERINEEIINFSFLEGPESAYQNLRNRNSDKNKSEWLSFDTIYRLIEKFSQEEPFLYNLDEEFRTVVYNTPILLAHAAAKDIRIKQFEDPNFVSMLRKVKEFDSNWYINAYKFSLAKLFCRDKIEV
;
A
#
# COMPACT_ATOMS: atom_id res chain seq x y z
N MET A 1 -17.15 28.71 47.14
CA MET A 1 -17.33 27.97 45.87
C MET A 1 -18.22 28.68 44.84
N PHE A 2 -19.52 28.94 45.08
CA PHE A 2 -20.34 29.69 44.09
C PHE A 2 -19.85 31.13 43.86
N ASN A 3 -19.45 31.84 44.91
CA ASN A 3 -18.83 33.16 44.74
C ASN A 3 -17.49 33.05 44.00
N TRP A 4 -16.66 32.05 44.34
CA TRP A 4 -15.37 31.84 43.70
C TRP A 4 -15.46 31.68 42.18
N ILE A 5 -16.36 30.82 41.66
CA ILE A 5 -16.49 30.62 40.21
C ILE A 5 -17.03 31.86 39.49
N ARG A 6 -17.92 32.62 40.16
CA ARG A 6 -18.43 33.89 39.64
C ARG A 6 -17.34 34.94 39.57
N ASP A 7 -16.55 35.07 40.63
CA ASP A 7 -15.45 36.02 40.72
C ASP A 7 -14.33 35.65 39.72
N PHE A 8 -14.06 34.36 39.51
CA PHE A 8 -13.13 33.84 38.49
C PHE A 8 -13.53 34.22 37.06
N LEU A 9 -14.83 34.10 36.72
CA LEU A 9 -15.37 34.48 35.41
C LEU A 9 -15.43 36.01 35.24
N HIS A 10 -15.83 36.73 36.28
CA HIS A 10 -15.98 38.19 36.25
C HIS A 10 -14.64 38.91 36.14
N LYS A 11 -13.55 38.35 36.68
CA LYS A 11 -12.17 38.84 36.45
C LYS A 11 -11.73 38.77 34.98
N ARG A 12 -12.47 38.06 34.14
CA ARG A 12 -12.19 37.82 32.71
C ARG A 12 -13.31 38.36 31.80
N ASP A 13 -14.14 39.26 32.34
CA ASP A 13 -15.27 39.86 31.64
C ASP A 13 -16.28 38.85 31.07
N TYR A 14 -16.44 37.70 31.74
CA TYR A 14 -17.42 36.69 31.40
C TYR A 14 -18.52 36.60 32.47
N ASP A 15 -19.78 36.73 32.05
CA ASP A 15 -20.94 36.50 32.93
C ASP A 15 -21.30 35.01 33.06
N ARG A 16 -20.90 34.20 32.08
CA ARG A 16 -21.20 32.77 31.97
C ARG A 16 -20.05 32.02 31.27
N PRO A 17 -19.95 30.69 31.45
CA PRO A 17 -19.02 29.87 30.68
C PRO A 17 -19.21 30.02 29.15
N THR A 18 -18.11 30.04 28.41
CA THR A 18 -18.03 30.42 26.99
C THR A 18 -18.19 29.25 26.04
N GLY A 19 -18.08 28.00 26.53
CA GLY A 19 -18.03 26.79 25.70
C GLY A 19 -16.69 26.55 25.00
N LYS A 20 -15.72 27.47 25.17
CA LYS A 20 -14.34 27.28 24.69
C LYS A 20 -13.58 26.33 25.61
N ASN A 21 -12.46 25.80 25.10
CA ASN A 21 -11.63 24.88 25.87
C ASN A 21 -11.15 25.49 27.20
N LEU A 22 -11.06 24.70 28.28
CA LEU A 22 -10.78 25.23 29.63
C LEU A 22 -9.43 25.96 29.75
N TYR A 23 -8.41 25.54 29.01
CA TYR A 23 -7.11 26.21 28.99
C TYR A 23 -7.19 27.66 28.48
N THR A 24 -8.22 28.03 27.72
CA THR A 24 -8.42 29.40 27.20
C THR A 24 -8.77 30.40 28.28
N TYR A 25 -9.24 29.94 29.45
CA TYR A 25 -9.50 30.79 30.60
C TYR A 25 -8.21 31.29 31.27
N LYS A 26 -7.02 30.77 30.92
CA LYS A 26 -5.72 31.24 31.46
C LYS A 26 -5.75 31.43 32.98
N MET A 27 -6.10 30.39 33.74
CA MET A 27 -6.05 30.44 35.20
C MET A 27 -4.62 30.74 35.67
N SER A 28 -4.44 31.70 36.59
CA SER A 28 -3.13 32.02 37.16
C SER A 28 -2.67 30.92 38.13
N ARG A 29 -1.38 30.92 38.50
CA ARG A 29 -0.87 29.95 39.48
C ARG A 29 -1.52 30.18 40.86
N GLU A 30 -1.66 31.44 41.24
CA GLU A 30 -2.27 31.88 42.49
C GLU A 30 -3.73 31.46 42.55
N GLU A 31 -4.48 31.64 41.45
CA GLU A 31 -5.89 31.21 41.36
C GLU A 31 -6.04 29.69 41.42
N PHE A 32 -5.11 28.93 40.82
CA PHE A 32 -5.10 27.47 40.90
C PHE A 32 -4.83 26.99 42.33
N GLU A 33 -3.83 27.55 43.00
CA GLU A 33 -3.51 27.22 44.40
C GLU A 33 -4.63 27.69 45.37
N GLU A 34 -5.32 28.80 45.05
CA GLU A 34 -6.50 29.25 45.78
C GLU A 34 -7.68 28.28 45.59
N LEU A 35 -7.96 27.86 44.36
CA LEU A 35 -9.01 26.89 44.04
C LEU A 35 -8.79 25.58 44.78
N GLU A 36 -7.56 25.07 44.77
CA GLU A 36 -7.15 23.85 45.48
C GLU A 36 -7.43 23.96 46.98
N LYS A 37 -6.95 25.02 47.63
CA LYS A 37 -7.15 25.25 49.06
C LYS A 37 -8.63 25.36 49.41
N GLU A 38 -9.42 26.06 48.60
CA GLU A 38 -10.85 26.21 48.84
C GLU A 38 -11.64 24.90 48.58
N LEU A 39 -11.23 24.09 47.60
CA LEU A 39 -11.79 22.75 47.37
C LEU A 39 -11.48 21.81 48.55
N ILE A 40 -10.23 21.77 49.03
CA ILE A 40 -9.83 20.94 50.17
C ILE A 40 -10.60 21.33 51.44
N LYS A 41 -10.64 22.62 51.79
CA LYS A 41 -11.39 23.10 52.97
C LYS A 41 -12.87 22.77 52.88
N TRP A 42 -13.45 22.88 51.69
CA TRP A 42 -14.86 22.59 51.47
C TRP A 42 -15.15 21.09 51.54
N LEU A 43 -14.30 20.26 50.94
CA LEU A 43 -14.39 18.80 50.98
C LEU A 43 -14.26 18.28 52.41
N GLN A 44 -13.30 18.76 53.20
CA GLN A 44 -13.13 18.38 54.61
C GLN A 44 -14.43 18.57 55.41
N LYS A 45 -15.08 19.73 55.30
CA LYS A 45 -16.36 20.03 55.99
C LYS A 45 -17.56 19.23 55.48
N LYS A 46 -17.49 18.68 54.26
CA LYS A 46 -18.61 17.95 53.64
C LYS A 46 -18.48 16.45 53.77
N LEU A 47 -17.26 15.93 53.76
CA LEU A 47 -16.98 14.52 53.98
C LEU A 47 -17.29 14.06 55.41
N GLU A 48 -17.34 14.98 56.38
CA GLU A 48 -17.83 14.73 57.75
C GLU A 48 -19.30 14.26 57.80
N PHE A 49 -20.11 14.64 56.81
CA PHE A 49 -21.57 14.41 56.81
C PHE A 49 -22.10 13.70 55.56
N ASN A 50 -21.29 13.53 54.52
CA ASN A 50 -21.67 12.96 53.23
C ASN A 50 -20.51 12.19 52.61
N SER A 51 -20.79 11.05 51.98
CA SER A 51 -19.77 10.36 51.16
C SER A 51 -19.42 11.17 49.90
N LEU A 52 -18.23 10.94 49.34
CA LEU A 52 -17.81 11.58 48.08
C LEU A 52 -18.81 11.33 46.94
N SER A 53 -19.40 10.13 46.89
CA SER A 53 -20.46 9.80 45.94
C SER A 53 -21.70 10.70 46.11
N GLU A 54 -22.15 10.94 47.35
CA GLU A 54 -23.28 11.83 47.62
C GLU A 54 -22.98 13.29 47.25
N ILE A 55 -21.73 13.73 47.43
CA ILE A 55 -21.30 15.08 47.06
C ILE A 55 -21.40 15.27 45.54
N VAL A 56 -20.91 14.32 44.74
CA VAL A 56 -20.98 14.36 43.27
C VAL A 56 -22.44 14.40 42.77
N ASP A 57 -23.34 13.67 43.44
CA ASP A 57 -24.75 13.62 43.07
C ASP A 57 -25.53 14.87 43.48
N LYS A 58 -25.34 15.35 44.72
CA LYS A 58 -26.15 16.41 45.33
C LYS A 58 -25.57 17.81 45.14
N LYS A 59 -24.26 17.97 44.89
CA LYS A 59 -23.57 19.27 44.86
C LYS A 59 -22.93 19.53 43.50
N ARG A 60 -23.75 19.94 42.52
CA ARG A 60 -23.31 20.27 41.14
C ARG A 60 -22.10 21.22 41.07
N ILE A 61 -22.00 22.17 42.00
CA ILE A 61 -20.88 23.13 42.07
C ILE A 61 -19.51 22.46 42.26
N PHE A 62 -19.46 21.30 42.93
CA PHE A 62 -18.24 20.52 43.07
C PHE A 62 -17.77 20.02 41.70
N ASN A 63 -18.68 19.41 40.93
CA ASN A 63 -18.38 18.87 39.61
C ASN A 63 -17.84 19.94 38.65
N ASN A 64 -18.43 21.15 38.69
CA ASN A 64 -18.00 22.28 37.87
C ASN A 64 -16.56 22.71 38.16
N LEU A 65 -16.22 22.82 39.45
CA LEU A 65 -14.90 23.25 39.91
C LEU A 65 -13.86 22.13 39.81
N PHE A 66 -14.27 20.88 40.00
CA PHE A 66 -13.39 19.73 39.91
C PHE A 66 -12.82 19.55 38.51
N VAL A 67 -13.64 19.66 37.46
CA VAL A 67 -13.18 19.52 36.08
C VAL A 67 -12.23 20.66 35.68
N LEU A 68 -12.49 21.89 36.15
CA LEU A 68 -11.59 23.03 35.96
C LEU A 68 -10.25 22.80 36.69
N TYR A 69 -10.30 22.35 37.95
CA TYR A 69 -9.12 22.02 38.73
C TYR A 69 -8.31 20.91 38.08
N ALA A 70 -8.94 19.81 37.66
CA ALA A 70 -8.27 18.66 37.06
C ALA A 70 -7.61 19.00 35.72
N ALA A 71 -8.23 19.86 34.90
CA ALA A 71 -7.64 20.37 33.66
C ALA A 71 -6.39 21.22 33.93
N GLU A 72 -6.42 22.11 34.92
CA GLU A 72 -5.25 22.93 35.28
C GLU A 72 -4.18 22.13 36.04
N TRP A 73 -4.58 21.11 36.81
CA TRP A 73 -3.64 20.15 37.41
C TRP A 73 -2.87 19.40 36.32
N TRP A 74 -3.56 18.91 35.29
CA TRP A 74 -2.95 18.24 34.15
C TRP A 74 -1.89 19.10 33.49
N LYS A 75 -2.23 20.35 33.20
CA LYS A 75 -1.35 21.32 32.58
C LYS A 75 -0.09 21.61 33.41
N ARG A 76 -0.23 21.76 34.73
CA ARG A 76 0.83 22.28 35.63
C ARG A 76 1.66 21.20 36.30
N ARG A 77 1.04 20.10 36.75
CA ARG A 77 1.67 19.10 37.61
C ARG A 77 1.95 17.77 36.92
N PHE A 78 1.38 17.50 35.74
CA PHE A 78 1.67 16.25 35.02
C PHE A 78 3.13 16.19 34.53
N SER A 79 3.87 15.16 34.95
CA SER A 79 5.32 15.01 34.73
C SER A 79 5.69 13.81 33.83
N GLY A 80 4.72 13.19 33.14
CA GLY A 80 4.98 12.11 32.19
C GLY A 80 4.90 10.69 32.76
N GLY A 81 4.04 10.45 33.76
CA GLY A 81 3.70 9.12 34.29
C GLY A 81 2.44 8.48 33.69
N ARG A 82 2.05 7.28 34.15
CA ARG A 82 0.80 6.62 33.69
C ARG A 82 -0.41 7.51 33.97
N TRP A 83 -1.29 7.65 32.97
CA TRP A 83 -2.53 8.42 33.11
C TRP A 83 -3.42 7.78 34.17
N SER A 84 -3.66 8.49 35.26
CA SER A 84 -4.44 8.00 36.39
C SER A 84 -5.09 9.17 37.11
N TRP A 85 -6.26 8.91 37.72
CA TRP A 85 -6.94 9.88 38.57
C TRP A 85 -6.29 10.03 39.94
N GLN A 86 -5.52 9.01 40.37
CA GLN A 86 -4.87 8.95 41.69
C GLN A 86 -4.16 10.27 42.06
N PRO A 87 -3.25 10.81 41.22
CA PRO A 87 -2.43 11.95 41.65
C PRO A 87 -3.24 13.24 41.76
N ILE A 88 -4.34 13.36 41.00
CA ILE A 88 -5.27 14.50 41.08
C ILE A 88 -6.07 14.42 42.39
N LEU A 89 -6.41 13.20 42.82
CA LEU A 89 -7.21 12.96 44.03
C LEU A 89 -6.39 13.06 45.30
N ASP A 90 -5.16 12.54 45.29
CA ASP A 90 -4.22 12.62 46.40
C ASP A 90 -3.95 14.08 46.77
N ASP A 91 -3.77 14.96 45.78
CA ASP A 91 -3.57 16.41 45.99
C ASP A 91 -4.81 17.11 46.61
N LEU A 92 -6.00 16.55 46.44
CA LEU A 92 -7.24 17.00 47.10
C LEU A 92 -7.50 16.30 48.45
N ASN A 93 -6.59 15.44 48.92
CA ASN A 93 -6.76 14.56 50.08
C ASN A 93 -7.99 13.63 49.98
N LEU A 94 -8.28 13.14 48.77
CA LEU A 94 -9.39 12.20 48.52
C LEU A 94 -8.85 10.78 48.30
N ASN A 95 -9.50 9.80 48.89
CA ASN A 95 -9.17 8.39 48.65
C ASN A 95 -9.73 7.95 47.28
N SER A 96 -8.86 7.46 46.40
CA SER A 96 -9.21 6.95 45.08
C SER A 96 -10.20 5.79 45.10
N ASP A 97 -10.13 4.96 46.14
CA ASP A 97 -10.93 3.73 46.26
C ASP A 97 -12.38 4.05 46.62
N GLU A 98 -12.64 5.23 47.19
CA GLU A 98 -13.98 5.71 47.53
C GLU A 98 -14.71 6.31 46.31
N TRP A 99 -14.02 6.48 45.17
CA TRP A 99 -14.60 7.07 43.96
C TRP A 99 -14.70 6.08 42.80
N SER A 100 -15.86 5.43 42.69
CA SER A 100 -16.14 4.47 41.62
C SER A 100 -16.05 5.10 40.21
N ALA A 101 -15.67 4.30 39.21
CA ALA A 101 -15.54 4.75 37.83
C ALA A 101 -16.82 5.41 37.26
N PRO A 102 -18.05 4.88 37.49
CA PRO A 102 -19.28 5.53 37.03
C PRO A 102 -19.50 6.90 37.67
N LYS A 103 -19.13 7.09 38.94
CA LYS A 103 -19.28 8.38 39.64
C LYS A 103 -18.26 9.40 39.15
N ARG A 104 -17.07 8.96 38.76
CA ARG A 104 -16.07 9.82 38.08
C ARG A 104 -16.60 10.32 36.74
N SER A 105 -17.12 9.43 35.90
CA SER A 105 -17.75 9.79 34.62
C SER A 105 -18.86 10.83 34.80
N HIS A 106 -19.77 10.59 35.74
CA HIS A 106 -20.88 11.51 36.04
C HIS A 106 -20.42 12.89 36.53
N CYS A 107 -19.34 12.94 37.32
CA CYS A 107 -18.74 14.20 37.75
C CYS A 107 -18.19 14.99 36.55
N VAL A 108 -17.45 14.33 35.66
CA VAL A 108 -16.86 14.97 34.48
C VAL A 108 -17.93 15.45 33.51
N GLU A 109 -18.94 14.62 33.22
CA GLU A 109 -20.09 15.00 32.36
C GLU A 109 -20.83 16.21 32.89
N ARG A 110 -21.18 16.22 34.18
CA ARG A 110 -21.88 17.35 34.79
C ARG A 110 -21.03 18.61 34.81
N GLY A 111 -19.74 18.48 35.05
CA GLY A 111 -18.80 19.60 35.01
C GLY A 111 -18.69 20.20 33.62
N PHE A 112 -18.44 19.40 32.58
CA PHE A 112 -18.38 19.89 31.20
C PHE A 112 -19.69 20.48 30.70
N ARG A 113 -20.84 19.92 31.12
CA ARG A 113 -22.16 20.51 30.81
C ARG A 113 -22.31 21.93 31.36
N TYR A 114 -21.74 22.22 32.54
CA TYR A 114 -21.71 23.59 33.06
C TYR A 114 -20.82 24.50 32.23
N TRP A 115 -19.64 24.02 31.82
CA TRP A 115 -18.69 24.77 30.99
C TRP A 115 -19.13 24.90 29.52
N ARG A 116 -20.20 24.20 29.11
CA ARG A 116 -20.73 24.13 27.73
C ARG A 116 -19.73 23.52 26.75
N ILE A 117 -18.99 22.51 27.21
CA ILE A 117 -17.99 21.80 26.42
C ILE A 117 -18.55 20.42 26.07
N ASP A 118 -18.54 20.08 24.79
CA ASP A 118 -19.01 18.78 24.31
C ASP A 118 -17.96 17.69 24.58
N LEU A 119 -18.43 16.56 25.12
CA LEU A 119 -17.61 15.38 25.34
C LEU A 119 -17.40 14.65 24.02
N LYS A 120 -16.15 14.58 23.57
CA LYS A 120 -15.82 13.93 22.29
C LYS A 120 -15.75 12.40 22.33
N ASN A 121 -16.02 11.75 23.48
CA ASN A 121 -16.13 10.28 23.62
C ASN A 121 -16.62 9.86 25.04
N THR A 122 -17.58 8.94 25.16
CA THR A 122 -18.38 8.71 26.40
C THR A 122 -18.06 7.44 27.25
N HIS A 123 -16.93 6.75 27.07
CA HIS A 123 -16.63 5.52 27.84
C HIS A 123 -15.30 5.52 28.63
N GLY A 124 -15.36 5.19 29.93
CA GLY A 124 -14.23 4.73 30.76
C GLY A 124 -13.07 5.72 31.01
N LEU A 125 -11.81 5.25 30.93
CA LEU A 125 -10.59 6.06 31.13
C LEU A 125 -10.45 7.25 30.14
N ARG A 126 -11.33 7.35 29.12
CA ARG A 126 -11.38 8.44 28.13
C ARG A 126 -11.92 9.76 28.70
N PHE A 127 -12.58 9.76 29.87
CA PHE A 127 -12.94 11.01 30.57
C PHE A 127 -11.71 11.76 31.08
N LEU A 128 -10.65 11.05 31.50
CA LEU A 128 -9.38 11.70 31.89
C LEU A 128 -8.70 12.32 30.66
N GLY A 129 -8.72 11.63 29.52
CA GLY A 129 -8.26 12.17 28.23
C GLY A 129 -9.05 13.42 27.80
N SER A 130 -10.36 13.41 28.01
CA SER A 130 -11.22 14.58 27.76
C SER A 130 -10.84 15.77 28.65
N VAL A 131 -10.57 15.54 29.95
CA VAL A 131 -10.07 16.59 30.85
C VAL A 131 -8.66 17.06 30.46
N ALA A 132 -7.79 16.15 30.03
CA ALA A 132 -6.44 16.46 29.55
C ALA A 132 -6.45 17.37 28.31
N LEU A 133 -7.31 17.08 27.32
CA LEU A 133 -7.50 17.96 26.14
C LEU A 133 -7.91 19.37 26.54
N GLN A 134 -8.75 19.48 27.57
CA GLN A 134 -9.23 20.75 28.09
C GLN A 134 -8.17 21.50 28.92
N GLY A 135 -7.19 20.79 29.49
CA GLY A 135 -6.02 21.37 30.14
C GLY A 135 -4.94 21.86 29.17
N GLY A 136 -4.95 21.41 27.92
CA GLY A 136 -3.91 21.72 26.93
C GLY A 136 -2.63 20.89 27.12
N LEU A 137 -1.56 21.26 26.41
CA LEU A 137 -0.28 20.54 26.49
C LEU A 137 0.39 20.76 27.86
N PRO A 138 0.84 19.69 28.56
CA PRO A 138 1.52 19.81 29.84
C PRO A 138 2.77 20.68 29.79
N MET A 139 2.99 21.55 30.78
CA MET A 139 4.14 22.46 30.82
C MET A 139 5.48 21.70 30.89
N ASN A 140 5.51 20.56 31.60
CA ASN A 140 6.70 19.71 31.72
C ASN A 140 7.04 18.97 30.42
N LEU A 141 6.05 18.76 29.53
CA LEU A 141 6.26 18.14 28.22
C LEU A 141 7.19 19.02 27.38
N LEU A 142 6.91 20.32 27.34
CA LEU A 142 7.79 21.28 26.70
C LEU A 142 9.12 21.33 27.45
N GLY A 143 9.12 21.67 28.74
CA GLY A 143 10.32 21.95 29.54
C GLY A 143 11.49 20.95 29.44
N ASN A 144 11.19 19.64 29.32
CA ASN A 144 12.18 18.57 29.33
C ASN A 144 12.40 17.90 27.96
N ASN A 145 11.48 18.08 26.99
CA ASN A 145 11.50 17.35 25.70
C ASN A 145 11.48 18.29 24.48
N HIS A 146 11.98 19.52 24.63
CA HIS A 146 12.01 20.54 23.57
C HIS A 146 12.55 20.04 22.23
N GLY A 147 13.61 19.22 22.24
CA GLY A 147 14.25 18.73 21.02
C GLY A 147 13.36 17.79 20.21
N SER A 148 12.73 16.80 20.86
CA SER A 148 11.86 15.82 20.19
C SER A 148 10.55 16.43 19.70
N ILE A 149 9.95 17.34 20.48
CA ILE A 149 8.70 18.00 20.10
C ILE A 149 8.94 18.96 18.93
N ALA A 150 10.01 19.76 19.00
CA ALA A 150 10.39 20.64 17.91
C ALA A 150 10.65 19.85 16.61
N TYR A 151 11.31 18.70 16.72
CA TYR A 151 11.55 17.82 15.58
C TYR A 151 10.25 17.28 14.97
N VAL A 152 9.31 16.79 15.79
CA VAL A 152 8.00 16.30 15.31
C VAL A 152 7.22 17.43 14.63
N LEU A 153 7.13 18.61 15.25
CA LEU A 153 6.45 19.76 14.67
C LEU A 153 7.09 20.21 13.35
N GLN A 154 8.42 20.27 13.31
CA GLN A 154 9.16 20.64 12.09
C GLN A 154 8.92 19.65 10.96
N ARG A 155 9.06 18.34 11.20
CA ARG A 155 8.82 17.32 10.18
C ARG A 155 7.36 17.30 9.71
N THR A 156 6.42 17.56 10.61
CA THR A 156 5.00 17.66 10.23
C THR A 156 4.74 18.87 9.34
N ILE A 157 5.46 19.98 9.53
CA ILE A 157 5.38 21.15 8.65
C ILE A 157 6.11 20.90 7.32
N ASP A 158 7.25 20.21 7.32
CA ASP A 158 7.94 19.79 6.09
C ASP A 158 7.01 18.95 5.20
N LEU A 159 6.23 18.05 5.81
CA LEU A 159 5.21 17.24 5.13
C LEU A 159 4.02 18.05 4.59
N SER A 160 3.73 19.22 5.15
CA SER A 160 2.58 20.05 4.76
C SER A 160 2.77 20.87 3.48
N GLY A 161 4.01 21.17 3.09
CA GLY A 161 4.31 21.93 1.88
C GLY A 161 3.67 23.33 1.83
N ASP A 162 3.12 23.70 0.66
CA ASP A 162 2.45 25.00 0.41
C ASP A 162 0.91 24.96 0.61
N LYS A 163 0.29 23.78 0.85
CA LYS A 163 -1.17 23.65 1.04
C LYS A 163 -1.50 23.55 2.53
N GLU A 164 -2.59 24.15 3.00
CA GLU A 164 -3.06 23.95 4.38
C GLU A 164 -3.67 22.53 4.53
N PRO A 165 -3.01 21.61 5.26
CA PRO A 165 -3.50 20.25 5.43
C PRO A 165 -4.69 20.21 6.39
N THR A 166 -5.61 19.26 6.19
CA THR A 166 -6.71 19.00 7.12
C THR A 166 -6.18 18.55 8.49
N LYS A 167 -6.92 18.84 9.56
CA LYS A 167 -6.51 18.51 10.93
C LYS A 167 -6.21 17.02 11.11
N ASP A 168 -7.00 16.16 10.47
CA ASP A 168 -6.85 14.70 10.55
C ASP A 168 -5.57 14.20 9.86
N LEU A 169 -5.18 14.87 8.76
CA LEU A 169 -3.93 14.57 8.07
C LEU A 169 -2.71 14.96 8.92
N ILE A 170 -2.77 16.11 9.60
CA ILE A 170 -1.73 16.53 10.56
C ILE A 170 -1.63 15.52 11.72
N ILE A 171 -2.76 15.05 12.24
CA ILE A 171 -2.80 14.04 13.31
C ILE A 171 -2.18 12.71 12.83
N SER A 172 -2.47 12.28 11.60
CA SER A 172 -1.86 11.09 10.99
C SER A 172 -0.34 11.23 10.93
N TRP A 173 0.18 12.36 10.45
CA TRP A 173 1.62 12.59 10.37
C TRP A 173 2.29 12.62 11.75
N ILE A 174 1.66 13.23 12.75
CA ILE A 174 2.18 13.22 14.13
C ILE A 174 2.16 11.80 14.71
N SER A 175 1.14 11.00 14.38
CA SER A 175 1.02 9.59 14.77
C SER A 175 2.17 8.76 14.17
N ASP A 176 2.49 8.97 12.90
CA ASP A 176 3.61 8.32 12.21
C ASP A 176 4.97 8.74 12.83
N LEU A 177 5.07 9.99 13.30
CA LEU A 177 6.24 10.53 14.00
C LEU A 177 6.25 10.23 15.51
N SER A 178 5.30 9.44 16.02
CA SER A 178 5.14 9.20 17.46
C SER A 178 6.34 8.51 18.11
N SER A 179 7.16 7.81 17.33
CA SER A 179 8.39 7.14 17.78
C SER A 179 9.43 8.13 18.33
N TYR A 180 9.38 9.39 17.89
CA TYR A 180 10.24 10.47 18.38
C TYR A 180 9.71 11.12 19.68
N LEU A 181 8.44 10.91 20.03
CA LEU A 181 7.87 11.36 21.29
C LEU A 181 8.18 10.36 22.43
N PRO A 182 8.37 10.83 23.69
CA PRO A 182 8.50 9.92 24.82
C PRO A 182 7.26 9.05 24.97
N LYS A 183 7.42 7.78 25.36
CA LYS A 183 6.33 6.77 25.40
C LYS A 183 5.07 7.24 26.12
N THR A 184 5.21 8.03 27.19
CA THR A 184 4.08 8.53 27.98
C THR A 184 3.21 9.57 27.25
N TYR A 185 3.73 10.19 26.19
CA TYR A 185 3.06 11.20 25.37
C TYR A 185 2.62 10.66 24.01
N ARG A 186 2.79 9.35 23.75
CA ARG A 186 2.31 8.67 22.54
C ARG A 186 0.83 8.32 22.69
N LYS A 187 0.00 9.36 22.71
CA LYS A 187 -1.45 9.27 22.92
C LYS A 187 -2.14 10.20 21.93
N GLU A 188 -3.29 9.75 21.43
CA GLU A 188 -4.06 10.44 20.40
C GLU A 188 -4.44 11.87 20.83
N GLU A 189 -4.76 12.07 22.11
CA GLU A 189 -5.09 13.38 22.65
C GLU A 189 -3.91 14.37 22.61
N ILE A 190 -2.67 13.87 22.76
CA ILE A 190 -1.46 14.69 22.62
C ILE A 190 -1.22 15.04 21.14
N TYR A 191 -1.49 14.11 20.23
CA TYR A 191 -1.38 14.37 18.78
C TYR A 191 -2.36 15.44 18.33
N PHE A 192 -3.60 15.40 18.84
CA PHE A 192 -4.61 16.41 18.59
C PHE A 192 -4.15 17.81 19.04
N LEU A 193 -3.58 17.92 20.25
CA LEU A 193 -3.08 19.20 20.75
C LEU A 193 -1.83 19.70 19.98
N LEU A 194 -0.94 18.79 19.56
CA LEU A 194 0.20 19.14 18.71
C LEU A 194 -0.25 19.59 17.30
N ALA A 195 -1.30 18.99 16.75
CA ALA A 195 -1.89 19.43 15.49
C ALA A 195 -2.45 20.86 15.57
N GLU A 196 -3.08 21.23 16.70
CA GLU A 196 -3.53 22.61 16.94
C GLU A 196 -2.37 23.62 17.02
N VAL A 197 -1.23 23.22 17.59
CA VAL A 197 -0.01 24.05 17.58
C VAL A 197 0.43 24.32 16.14
N ILE A 198 0.46 23.29 15.28
CA ILE A 198 0.86 23.43 13.87
C ILE A 198 -0.09 24.36 13.12
N GLN A 199 -1.40 24.15 13.25
CA GLN A 199 -2.40 25.00 12.61
C GLN A 199 -2.28 26.47 13.04
N THR A 200 -2.01 26.71 14.31
CA THR A 200 -1.80 28.07 14.82
C THR A 200 -0.54 28.70 14.23
N ILE A 201 0.56 27.94 14.10
CA ILE A 201 1.80 28.41 13.46
C ILE A 201 1.59 28.69 11.97
N SER A 202 0.86 27.82 11.25
CA SER A 202 0.50 28.04 9.85
C SER A 202 -0.32 29.33 9.66
N ARG A 203 -1.24 29.61 10.58
CA ARG A 203 -2.06 30.83 10.56
C ARG A 203 -1.24 32.11 10.81
N ILE A 204 -0.20 32.04 11.67
CA ILE A 204 0.75 33.16 11.85
C ILE A 204 1.48 33.44 10.53
N LYS A 205 1.92 32.38 9.83
CA LYS A 205 2.60 32.50 8.53
C LYS A 205 1.67 33.09 7.46
N SER A 206 0.40 32.69 7.41
CA SER A 206 -0.57 33.25 6.46
C SER A 206 -0.88 34.73 6.72
N GLU A 207 -1.00 35.13 8.00
CA GLU A 207 -1.28 36.53 8.36
C GLU A 207 -0.07 37.45 8.14
N ALA A 208 1.16 36.95 8.31
CA ALA A 208 2.38 37.71 8.04
C ALA A 208 2.59 38.06 6.55
N ASN A 209 1.93 37.34 5.64
CA ASN A 209 1.93 37.55 4.19
C ASN A 209 3.34 37.77 3.57
N SER A 210 4.36 37.11 4.12
CA SER A 210 5.76 37.22 3.72
C SER A 210 6.47 35.86 3.81
N THR A 211 7.32 35.56 2.83
CA THR A 211 8.19 34.38 2.84
C THR A 211 9.51 34.62 3.56
N VAL A 212 9.73 35.83 4.07
CA VAL A 212 10.94 36.20 4.82
C VAL A 212 10.75 35.77 6.27
N PRO A 213 11.63 34.92 6.83
CA PRO A 213 11.49 34.39 8.19
C PRO A 213 11.37 35.48 9.26
N GLU A 214 12.06 36.61 9.04
CA GLU A 214 12.06 37.76 9.94
C GLU A 214 10.70 38.45 10.04
N ASP A 215 9.89 38.42 8.98
CA ASP A 215 8.57 39.07 8.97
C ASP A 215 7.51 38.23 9.70
N VAL A 216 7.60 36.89 9.60
CA VAL A 216 6.77 35.97 10.38
C VAL A 216 7.05 36.11 11.89
N VAL A 217 8.33 36.27 12.26
CA VAL A 217 8.71 36.52 13.65
C VAL A 217 8.29 37.92 14.12
N LYS A 218 8.34 38.93 13.26
CA LYS A 218 7.78 40.27 13.58
C LYS A 218 6.28 40.22 13.81
N GLU A 219 5.53 39.47 13.00
CA GLU A 219 4.08 39.30 13.16
C GLU A 219 3.74 38.65 14.51
N TRP A 220 4.45 37.58 14.86
CA TRP A 220 4.36 36.97 16.19
C TRP A 220 4.64 37.96 17.33
N ARG A 221 5.68 38.80 17.20
CA ARG A 221 6.07 39.79 18.23
C ARG A 221 5.07 40.95 18.35
N ASN A 222 4.53 41.45 17.25
CA ASN A 222 3.63 42.60 17.25
C ASN A 222 2.24 42.24 17.80
N ASN A 223 1.78 41.01 17.56
CA ASN A 223 0.47 40.51 17.98
C ASN A 223 0.57 39.39 19.04
N SER A 224 1.60 39.47 19.89
CA SER A 224 1.95 38.40 20.83
C SER A 224 0.82 38.01 21.78
N ASP A 225 0.02 38.98 22.23
CA ASP A 225 -1.09 38.74 23.18
C ASP A 225 -2.25 37.97 22.53
N TYR A 226 -2.54 38.29 21.27
CA TYR A 226 -3.54 37.58 20.47
C TYR A 226 -3.06 36.16 20.14
N TRP A 227 -1.86 36.01 19.58
CA TRP A 227 -1.35 34.70 19.19
C TRP A 227 -1.13 33.76 20.37
N SER A 228 -0.61 34.29 21.49
CA SER A 228 -0.46 33.53 22.73
C SER A 228 -1.80 33.07 23.33
N SER A 229 -2.94 33.63 22.91
CA SER A 229 -4.28 33.16 23.31
C SER A 229 -4.78 31.96 22.51
N GLN A 230 -4.17 31.68 21.36
CA GLN A 230 -4.64 30.67 20.40
C GLN A 230 -3.95 29.32 20.58
N PHE A 231 -2.74 29.31 21.17
CA PHE A 231 -2.03 28.08 21.45
C PHE A 231 -2.69 27.28 22.59
N PRO A 232 -2.70 25.94 22.51
CA PRO A 232 -3.14 25.05 23.59
C PRO A 232 -2.12 24.95 24.74
N ILE A 233 -1.33 26.01 25.00
CA ILE A 233 -0.25 26.09 25.99
C ILE A 233 -0.35 27.42 26.75
N SER A 234 -0.06 27.43 28.06
CA SER A 234 0.09 28.70 28.80
C SER A 234 1.39 29.39 28.44
N VAL A 235 1.31 30.57 27.83
CA VAL A 235 2.48 31.42 27.54
C VAL A 235 2.83 32.35 28.71
N SER A 236 2.41 32.02 29.94
CA SER A 236 2.56 32.87 31.13
C SER A 236 3.99 32.95 31.69
N GLU A 237 4.92 32.13 31.19
CA GLU A 237 6.32 32.11 31.61
C GLU A 237 7.23 32.52 30.45
N GLN A 238 8.18 33.44 30.69
CA GLN A 238 9.14 33.93 29.67
C GLN A 238 9.87 32.79 28.95
N LYS A 239 10.10 31.68 29.66
CA LYS A 239 10.71 30.47 29.11
C LYS A 239 9.85 29.89 27.97
N THR A 240 8.55 29.70 28.19
CA THR A 240 7.59 29.16 27.20
C THR A 240 7.40 30.08 25.99
N PHE A 241 7.40 31.40 26.21
CA PHE A 241 7.39 32.38 25.13
C PHE A 241 8.62 32.22 24.21
N ASN A 242 9.82 32.15 24.79
CA ASN A 242 11.06 31.97 24.02
C ASN A 242 11.10 30.62 23.28
N ILE A 243 10.49 29.57 23.85
CA ILE A 243 10.37 28.26 23.20
C ILE A 243 9.46 28.35 21.97
N LEU A 244 8.26 28.94 22.11
CA LEU A 244 7.33 29.14 21.01
C LEU A 244 7.91 30.05 19.93
N GLU A 245 8.59 31.13 20.33
CA GLU A 245 9.32 32.00 19.40
C GLU A 245 10.41 31.23 18.65
N SER A 246 11.20 30.39 19.34
CA SER A 246 12.22 29.56 18.67
C SER A 246 11.62 28.51 17.72
N LEU A 247 10.40 28.03 18.01
CA LEU A 247 9.66 27.11 17.15
C LEU A 247 9.15 27.84 15.90
N VAL A 248 8.52 29.01 16.09
CA VAL A 248 8.09 29.89 14.98
C VAL A 248 9.28 30.29 14.12
N GLU A 249 10.42 30.66 14.72
CA GLU A 249 11.64 31.03 14.01
C GLU A 249 12.24 29.86 13.23
N LYS A 250 12.33 28.66 13.81
CA LYS A 250 12.82 27.45 13.12
C LYS A 250 11.91 27.05 11.97
N VAL A 251 10.60 27.13 12.17
CA VAL A 251 9.60 26.86 11.12
C VAL A 251 9.67 27.90 10.01
N ALA A 252 9.80 29.18 10.37
CA ALA A 252 9.90 30.27 9.40
C ALA A 252 11.21 30.21 8.60
N LYS A 253 12.33 29.82 9.23
CA LYS A 253 13.65 29.63 8.57
C LYS A 253 13.74 28.37 7.73
N THR A 254 12.82 27.42 7.90
CA THR A 254 12.75 26.24 7.05
C THR A 254 12.31 26.71 5.68
N THR A 255 13.30 27.05 4.85
CA THR A 255 13.11 27.35 3.46
C THR A 255 12.54 26.08 2.86
N ILE A 256 11.27 26.10 2.45
CA ILE A 256 10.70 25.06 1.61
C ILE A 256 11.62 25.05 0.38
N LYS A 257 12.61 24.14 0.38
CA LYS A 257 13.33 23.81 -0.83
C LYS A 257 12.23 23.30 -1.74
N LYS A 258 11.87 24.09 -2.76
CA LYS A 258 11.17 23.58 -3.93
C LYS A 258 12.10 22.55 -4.57
N SER A 259 12.14 21.36 -3.99
CA SER A 259 12.57 20.19 -4.71
C SER A 259 11.51 20.00 -5.77
N THR A 260 11.84 20.29 -7.02
CA THR A 260 10.98 20.04 -8.18
C THR A 260 10.87 18.52 -8.49
N SER A 261 11.36 17.67 -7.60
CA SER A 261 11.48 16.22 -7.76
C SER A 261 11.24 15.56 -6.40
N PHE A 262 10.32 14.59 -6.34
CA PHE A 262 10.07 13.77 -5.15
C PHE A 262 11.22 12.81 -4.79
N VAL A 263 12.29 12.85 -5.59
CA VAL A 263 13.55 12.13 -5.39
C VAL A 263 14.69 13.13 -5.40
N ASP A 264 15.49 13.12 -4.34
CA ASP A 264 16.78 13.83 -4.22
C ASP A 264 17.93 12.83 -4.09
N ILE A 265 19.08 13.19 -4.63
CA ILE A 265 20.26 12.32 -4.76
C ILE A 265 21.49 13.11 -4.36
N GLN A 266 22.35 12.47 -3.57
CA GLN A 266 23.64 13.01 -3.20
C GLN A 266 24.73 11.94 -3.24
N ARG A 267 25.78 12.16 -4.05
CA ARG A 267 27.02 11.38 -3.98
C ARG A 267 27.88 11.89 -2.83
N LYS A 268 28.42 10.97 -2.02
CA LYS A 268 29.30 11.31 -0.89
C LYS A 268 30.44 10.31 -0.76
N ILE A 269 31.57 10.78 -0.27
CA ILE A 269 32.65 9.93 0.24
C ILE A 269 32.53 9.86 1.76
N LEU A 270 32.63 8.65 2.30
CA LEU A 270 32.55 8.37 3.73
C LEU A 270 33.81 7.66 4.18
N ARG A 271 34.39 8.13 5.27
CA ARG A 271 35.45 7.43 6.00
C ARG A 271 34.87 6.73 7.21
N ASP A 272 35.03 5.42 7.27
CA ASP A 272 34.61 4.61 8.42
C ASP A 272 35.61 4.69 9.59
N GLU A 273 35.26 4.04 10.71
CA GLU A 273 36.10 3.98 11.91
C GLU A 273 37.45 3.28 11.64
N ASP A 274 37.49 2.35 10.69
CA ASP A 274 38.69 1.65 10.21
C ASP A 274 39.53 2.46 9.22
N LYS A 275 39.18 3.74 9.00
CA LYS A 275 39.82 4.68 8.06
C LYS A 275 39.73 4.27 6.59
N ARG A 276 38.89 3.30 6.22
CA ARG A 276 38.60 2.99 4.82
C ARG A 276 37.67 4.04 4.27
N VAL A 277 37.92 4.43 3.02
CA VAL A 277 37.07 5.39 2.32
C VAL A 277 36.20 4.64 1.33
N THR A 278 34.91 4.93 1.34
CA THR A 278 33.94 4.40 0.39
C THR A 278 33.22 5.52 -0.32
N LEU A 279 32.96 5.35 -1.62
CA LEU A 279 32.05 6.19 -2.38
C LEU A 279 30.62 5.65 -2.21
N ARG A 280 29.67 6.53 -1.93
CA ARG A 280 28.27 6.19 -1.72
C ARG A 280 27.32 7.15 -2.43
N VAL A 281 26.12 6.66 -2.73
CA VAL A 281 24.97 7.45 -3.17
C VAL A 281 23.92 7.35 -2.09
N GLU A 282 23.56 8.49 -1.50
CA GLU A 282 22.37 8.60 -0.67
C GLU A 282 21.23 9.19 -1.49
N LEU A 283 20.08 8.55 -1.41
CA LEU A 283 18.90 8.92 -2.17
C LEU A 283 17.73 9.06 -1.20
N THR A 284 17.07 10.21 -1.24
CA THR A 284 15.96 10.56 -0.36
C THR A 284 14.69 10.69 -1.18
N ILE A 285 13.61 10.06 -0.72
CA ILE A 285 12.32 10.01 -1.40
C ILE A 285 11.24 10.49 -0.45
N ASP A 286 10.34 11.29 -0.98
CA ASP A 286 9.20 11.78 -0.21
C ASP A 286 8.30 10.62 0.23
N GLU A 287 7.80 10.69 1.47
CA GLU A 287 6.91 9.65 2.00
C GLU A 287 5.61 9.59 1.21
N PHE A 288 5.09 10.75 0.79
CA PHE A 288 3.90 10.89 -0.04
C PHE A 288 4.26 11.62 -1.32
N ILE A 289 3.92 11.02 -2.46
CA ILE A 289 4.25 11.50 -3.79
C ILE A 289 2.95 11.71 -4.55
N ASP A 290 2.75 12.89 -5.13
CA ASP A 290 1.59 13.12 -5.99
C ASP A 290 1.72 12.30 -7.29
N GLY A 291 0.63 11.65 -7.71
CA GLY A 291 0.63 10.88 -8.96
C GLY A 291 1.00 11.72 -10.18
N GLN A 292 0.71 13.02 -10.17
CA GLN A 292 1.11 13.94 -11.23
C GLN A 292 2.62 14.19 -11.26
N ASP A 293 3.28 14.21 -10.11
CA ASP A 293 4.74 14.35 -10.04
C ASP A 293 5.45 13.12 -10.60
N ILE A 294 4.90 11.93 -10.37
CA ILE A 294 5.35 10.69 -11.01
C ILE A 294 5.16 10.77 -12.53
N LYS A 295 3.96 11.17 -12.99
CA LYS A 295 3.67 11.33 -14.42
C LYS A 295 4.62 12.32 -15.10
N ASN A 296 4.83 13.48 -14.49
CA ASN A 296 5.73 14.50 -15.01
C ASN A 296 7.18 14.02 -15.05
N LYS A 297 7.64 13.34 -13.99
CA LYS A 297 9.02 12.84 -13.91
C LYS A 297 9.32 11.78 -14.97
N PHE A 298 8.36 10.91 -15.25
CA PHE A 298 8.49 9.79 -16.20
C PHE A 298 7.93 10.08 -17.60
N GLU A 299 7.47 11.31 -17.86
CA GLU A 299 6.86 11.74 -19.12
C GLU A 299 5.66 10.86 -19.54
N LEU A 300 4.82 10.48 -18.57
CA LEU A 300 3.62 9.68 -18.80
C LEU A 300 2.48 10.54 -19.36
N GLU A 301 1.63 9.96 -20.21
CA GLU A 301 0.42 10.62 -20.71
C GLU A 301 -0.50 11.02 -19.54
N ILE A 302 -1.03 12.25 -19.61
CA ILE A 302 -1.80 12.87 -18.52
C ILE A 302 -3.06 12.06 -18.20
N ASP A 303 -3.71 11.49 -19.23
CA ASP A 303 -4.97 10.74 -19.13
C ASP A 303 -4.80 9.28 -18.69
N LYS A 304 -3.57 8.78 -18.52
CA LYS A 304 -3.33 7.41 -18.08
C LYS A 304 -3.43 7.33 -16.56
N ASP A 305 -4.37 6.55 -16.05
CA ASP A 305 -4.54 6.34 -14.62
C ASP A 305 -3.38 5.48 -14.07
N LEU A 306 -2.78 5.90 -12.95
CA LEU A 306 -1.67 5.14 -12.37
C LEU A 306 -2.23 3.99 -11.50
N PRO A 307 -1.65 2.78 -11.59
CA PRO A 307 -2.13 1.60 -10.89
C PRO A 307 -1.88 1.66 -9.38
N GLN A 308 -2.67 0.91 -8.60
CA GLN A 308 -2.62 0.88 -7.12
C GLN A 308 -1.24 0.59 -6.52
N LYS A 309 -0.39 -0.15 -7.24
CA LYS A 309 0.98 -0.48 -6.82
C LYS A 309 1.93 -0.18 -7.97
N LEU A 310 3.01 0.51 -7.65
CA LEU A 310 4.13 0.83 -8.54
C LEU A 310 5.44 0.42 -7.88
N VAL A 311 6.48 0.21 -8.68
CA VAL A 311 7.84 -0.05 -8.20
C VAL A 311 8.76 1.02 -8.74
N LEU A 312 9.41 1.78 -7.87
CA LEU A 312 10.47 2.72 -8.20
C LEU A 312 11.83 2.06 -7.98
N GLY A 313 12.58 1.87 -9.06
CA GLY A 313 13.93 1.35 -9.07
C GLY A 313 15.00 2.43 -9.29
N ILE A 314 16.20 2.22 -8.76
CA ILE A 314 17.40 3.02 -9.08
C ILE A 314 18.47 2.07 -9.60
N SER A 315 19.04 2.40 -10.76
CA SER A 315 20.16 1.68 -11.38
C SER A 315 21.45 2.48 -11.30
N ALA A 316 22.53 1.80 -10.95
CA ALA A 316 23.91 2.29 -10.89
C ALA A 316 24.83 1.20 -11.44
N GLY A 317 25.26 1.27 -12.70
CA GLY A 317 26.04 0.18 -13.31
C GLY A 317 25.27 -1.15 -13.31
N GLU A 318 25.81 -2.19 -12.67
CA GLU A 318 25.14 -3.49 -12.49
C GLU A 318 24.28 -3.57 -11.22
N SER A 319 24.40 -2.58 -10.34
CA SER A 319 23.65 -2.48 -9.08
C SER A 319 22.25 -1.90 -9.30
N PHE A 320 21.23 -2.54 -8.72
CA PHE A 320 19.83 -2.12 -8.82
C PHE A 320 19.10 -2.25 -7.48
N GLN A 321 18.34 -1.22 -7.09
CA GLN A 321 17.53 -1.22 -5.86
C GLN A 321 16.08 -0.87 -6.17
N ASN A 322 15.12 -1.56 -5.55
CA ASN A 322 13.68 -1.35 -5.72
C ASN A 322 13.01 -0.78 -4.47
N ILE A 323 11.95 -0.01 -4.70
CA ILE A 323 11.10 0.60 -3.69
C ILE A 323 9.66 0.45 -4.17
N TYR A 324 8.77 0.01 -3.30
CA TYR A 324 7.36 -0.08 -3.65
C TYR A 324 6.66 1.24 -3.30
N LEU A 325 5.79 1.66 -4.20
CA LEU A 325 4.90 2.80 -4.06
C LEU A 325 3.47 2.26 -4.06
N ARG A 326 2.69 2.61 -3.04
CA ARG A 326 1.29 2.18 -2.91
C ARG A 326 0.37 3.40 -2.98
N ARG A 327 -0.64 3.36 -3.85
CA ARG A 327 -1.65 4.41 -3.94
C ARG A 327 -2.42 4.49 -2.62
N THR A 328 -2.61 5.70 -2.11
CA THR A 328 -3.42 5.94 -0.92
C THR A 328 -4.89 5.71 -1.23
N LEU A 329 -5.63 5.14 -0.28
CA LEU A 329 -7.06 4.87 -0.45
C LEU A 329 -7.80 6.20 -0.65
N GLY A 330 -8.52 6.33 -1.78
CA GLY A 330 -9.32 7.51 -2.11
C GLY A 330 -8.56 8.72 -2.65
N GLY A 331 -7.26 8.60 -2.97
CA GLY A 331 -6.44 9.71 -3.48
C GLY A 331 -5.68 9.40 -4.78
N SER A 332 -5.04 10.43 -5.36
CA SER A 332 -4.08 10.33 -6.46
C SER A 332 -2.62 10.15 -5.99
N SER A 333 -2.40 10.14 -4.68
CA SER A 333 -1.08 10.13 -4.06
C SER A 333 -0.57 8.71 -3.83
N TYR A 334 0.74 8.56 -3.80
CA TYR A 334 1.45 7.32 -3.55
C TYR A 334 2.27 7.43 -2.27
N ARG A 335 2.19 6.42 -1.42
CA ARG A 335 3.08 6.29 -0.26
C ARG A 335 4.29 5.43 -0.64
N SER A 336 5.49 5.90 -0.32
CA SER A 336 6.71 5.11 -0.46
C SER A 336 6.93 4.20 0.76
N GLU A 337 7.33 2.95 0.53
CA GLU A 337 7.67 2.02 1.62
C GLU A 337 9.02 2.35 2.29
N LYS A 338 9.87 3.11 1.60
CA LYS A 338 11.23 3.44 2.05
C LYS A 338 11.61 4.86 1.61
N GLN A 339 12.00 5.70 2.56
CA GLN A 339 12.31 7.12 2.32
C GLN A 339 13.79 7.39 2.05
N THR A 340 14.69 6.45 2.39
CA THR A 340 16.14 6.61 2.15
C THR A 340 16.79 5.34 1.63
N ILE A 341 17.68 5.49 0.66
CA ILE A 341 18.54 4.41 0.14
C ILE A 341 19.98 4.87 0.19
N ASP A 342 20.85 3.98 0.67
CA ASP A 342 22.30 4.13 0.59
C ASP A 342 22.87 3.00 -0.27
N ILE A 343 23.55 3.36 -1.36
CA ILE A 343 24.22 2.43 -2.27
C ILE A 343 25.73 2.68 -2.17
N ALA A 344 26.51 1.63 -1.97
CA ALA A 344 27.97 1.70 -1.90
C ALA A 344 28.61 0.74 -2.94
N GLY A 345 29.81 1.07 -3.42
CA GLY A 345 30.58 0.20 -4.32
C GLY A 345 31.35 0.97 -5.40
N SER A 346 31.91 0.25 -6.39
CA SER A 346 32.51 0.88 -7.57
C SER A 346 31.46 1.40 -8.56
N ASP A 347 30.32 0.71 -8.62
CA ASP A 347 29.20 0.98 -9.54
C ASP A 347 28.57 2.36 -9.39
N VAL A 348 28.63 2.95 -8.18
CA VAL A 348 28.08 4.30 -7.91
C VAL A 348 28.84 5.44 -8.61
N SER A 349 30.01 5.16 -9.18
CA SER A 349 30.70 6.09 -10.08
C SER A 349 30.06 6.16 -11.47
N SER A 350 29.24 5.17 -11.85
CA SER A 350 28.49 5.13 -13.12
C SER A 350 27.34 6.14 -13.14
N GLU A 351 26.77 6.38 -14.32
CA GLU A 351 25.52 7.15 -14.45
C GLU A 351 24.38 6.48 -13.67
N LEU A 352 23.58 7.29 -12.97
CA LEU A 352 22.42 6.85 -12.19
C LEU A 352 21.12 7.13 -12.94
N ARG A 353 20.21 6.16 -12.96
CA ARG A 353 18.89 6.31 -13.59
C ARG A 353 17.77 5.85 -12.66
N LEU A 354 16.64 6.55 -12.75
CA LEU A 354 15.39 6.15 -12.12
C LEU A 354 14.61 5.25 -13.06
N GLU A 355 13.97 4.24 -12.49
CA GLU A 355 13.14 3.29 -13.18
C GLU A 355 11.78 3.22 -12.49
N LEU A 356 10.68 3.28 -13.22
CA LEU A 356 9.33 3.04 -12.69
C LEU A 356 8.79 1.77 -13.34
N ARG A 357 8.13 0.91 -12.58
CA ARG A 357 7.42 -0.26 -13.09
C ARG A 357 6.01 -0.36 -12.54
N ASP A 358 5.10 -0.95 -13.32
CA ASP A 358 3.77 -1.33 -12.84
C ASP A 358 3.54 -2.85 -12.79
N LEU A 359 2.36 -3.25 -12.31
CA LEU A 359 1.92 -4.65 -12.21
C LEU A 359 1.69 -5.32 -13.58
N LEU A 360 1.46 -4.52 -14.62
CA LEU A 360 1.33 -5.04 -15.98
C LEU A 360 2.70 -5.35 -16.57
N GLY A 361 3.81 -4.98 -15.92
CA GLY A 361 5.18 -5.17 -16.39
C GLY A 361 5.73 -3.98 -17.17
N ASN A 362 4.95 -2.90 -17.35
CA ASN A 362 5.40 -1.69 -18.02
C ASN A 362 6.58 -1.08 -17.28
N LYS A 363 7.58 -0.56 -18.01
CA LYS A 363 8.79 0.03 -17.45
C LYS A 363 9.12 1.39 -18.06
N TRP A 364 9.45 2.38 -17.23
CA TRP A 364 9.88 3.71 -17.63
C TRP A 364 11.22 4.05 -17.01
N ILE A 365 12.18 4.53 -17.82
CA ILE A 365 13.51 4.91 -17.32
C ILE A 365 13.76 6.39 -17.61
N GLN A 366 14.25 7.12 -16.63
CA GLN A 366 14.62 8.52 -16.77
C GLN A 366 15.96 8.84 -16.07
N PRO A 367 16.77 9.76 -16.62
CA PRO A 367 17.97 10.22 -15.95
C PRO A 367 17.62 10.97 -14.66
N ILE A 368 18.46 10.85 -13.64
CA ILE A 368 18.31 11.61 -12.40
C ILE A 368 19.26 12.83 -12.39
N GLY A 369 18.77 13.97 -11.93
CA GLY A 369 19.61 15.16 -11.75
C GLY A 369 20.77 14.86 -10.79
N GLN A 370 21.98 15.36 -11.08
CA GLN A 370 23.22 15.03 -10.33
C GLN A 370 23.64 13.55 -10.40
N GLY A 371 22.99 12.75 -11.23
CA GLY A 371 23.30 11.32 -11.45
C GLY A 371 24.40 11.03 -12.47
N GLU A 372 25.04 12.04 -13.06
CA GLU A 372 26.05 11.87 -14.12
C GLU A 372 27.22 10.98 -13.68
N GLU A 373 27.81 10.23 -14.62
CA GLU A 373 29.03 9.42 -14.39
C GLU A 373 30.22 10.28 -13.93
N LEU A 374 30.98 9.76 -12.94
CA LEU A 374 32.25 10.32 -12.51
C LEU A 374 33.36 9.87 -13.46
N ASP A 375 33.83 10.77 -14.33
CA ASP A 375 34.80 10.47 -15.38
C ASP A 375 36.16 10.16 -14.75
N GLU A 376 36.70 8.97 -15.06
CA GLU A 376 38.00 8.56 -14.56
C GLU A 376 39.15 9.48 -15.03
N GLY A 377 38.97 10.16 -16.17
CA GLY A 377 39.93 11.08 -16.74
C GLY A 377 39.84 12.51 -16.20
N LEU A 378 39.04 12.76 -15.16
CA LEU A 378 38.90 14.06 -14.49
C LEU A 378 39.19 13.95 -12.98
N PRO A 379 39.67 15.03 -12.34
CA PRO A 379 39.69 15.13 -10.89
C PRO A 379 38.26 15.28 -10.37
N TRP A 380 37.93 14.62 -9.24
CA TRP A 380 36.63 14.76 -8.58
C TRP A 380 36.76 15.67 -7.36
N ILE A 381 35.81 16.58 -7.21
CA ILE A 381 35.83 17.61 -6.18
C ILE A 381 34.63 17.40 -5.25
N PHE A 382 34.90 17.29 -3.96
CA PHE A 382 33.90 17.17 -2.91
C PHE A 382 34.04 18.34 -1.92
N ASP A 383 32.91 18.78 -1.35
CA ASP A 383 32.87 19.78 -0.30
C ASP A 383 33.45 19.22 1.00
N PHE A 384 34.26 20.03 1.68
CA PHE A 384 34.87 19.69 2.96
C PHE A 384 34.20 20.48 4.10
N SER A 385 33.68 19.79 5.10
CA SER A 385 33.14 20.41 6.32
C SER A 385 34.03 20.15 7.53
N GLU A 386 34.31 21.20 8.32
CA GLU A 386 35.03 21.06 9.59
C GLU A 386 34.18 20.42 10.69
N SER A 387 32.85 20.56 10.63
CA SER A 387 31.95 19.95 11.62
C SER A 387 31.81 18.43 11.45
N ASN A 388 32.08 17.92 10.24
CA ASN A 388 32.05 16.49 9.96
C ASN A 388 33.15 16.10 8.97
N THR A 389 34.36 15.90 9.49
CA THR A 389 35.57 15.62 8.68
C THR A 389 35.61 14.23 8.04
N ASN A 390 34.65 13.37 8.36
CA ASN A 390 34.54 12.00 7.84
C ASN A 390 33.68 11.91 6.57
N VAL A 391 33.06 13.01 6.15
CA VAL A 391 32.13 13.06 5.01
C VAL A 391 32.54 14.16 4.04
N GLY A 392 32.57 13.82 2.75
CA GLY A 392 32.69 14.79 1.66
C GLY A 392 31.51 14.65 0.70
N LEU A 393 30.84 15.76 0.37
CA LEU A 393 29.67 15.76 -0.53
C LEU A 393 30.11 16.14 -1.94
N PHE A 394 29.68 15.40 -2.96
CA PHE A 394 30.12 15.64 -4.33
C PHE A 394 29.69 17.03 -4.80
N ASN A 395 30.62 17.78 -5.37
CA ASN A 395 30.38 19.11 -5.91
C ASN A 395 30.40 19.07 -7.45
N LYS A 396 31.58 18.85 -8.04
CA LYS A 396 31.83 18.83 -9.49
C LYS A 396 33.07 17.99 -9.84
N GLN A 397 33.36 17.85 -11.13
CA GLN A 397 34.57 17.24 -11.66
C GLN A 397 35.26 18.16 -12.69
N GLY A 398 36.59 18.09 -12.82
CA GLY A 398 37.36 18.93 -13.74
C GLY A 398 37.81 20.28 -13.16
N SER A 399 37.97 21.29 -14.04
CA SER A 399 38.32 22.66 -13.62
C SER A 399 37.10 23.36 -13.01
N VAL A 400 37.23 23.93 -11.80
CA VAL A 400 36.08 24.47 -11.06
C VAL A 400 36.42 25.66 -10.16
N ASN A 401 35.47 26.58 -10.00
CA ASN A 401 35.49 27.58 -8.94
C ASN A 401 34.57 27.13 -7.78
N ILE A 402 35.07 27.19 -6.55
CA ILE A 402 34.39 26.75 -5.34
C ILE A 402 34.25 27.98 -4.42
N SER A 403 33.09 28.16 -3.80
CA SER A 403 32.84 29.26 -2.85
C SER A 403 33.54 29.03 -1.50
N ALA A 404 33.60 27.77 -1.05
CA ALA A 404 34.27 27.37 0.17
C ALA A 404 35.79 27.59 0.12
N GLU A 405 36.40 27.77 1.29
CA GLU A 405 37.85 27.93 1.45
C GLU A 405 38.60 26.59 1.29
N LYS A 406 37.99 25.49 1.73
CA LYS A 406 38.57 24.14 1.70
C LYS A 406 37.72 23.20 0.85
N PHE A 407 38.36 22.24 0.20
CA PHE A 407 37.71 21.20 -0.58
C PHE A 407 38.50 19.89 -0.52
N MET A 408 37.84 18.78 -0.83
CA MET A 408 38.47 17.48 -1.02
C MET A 408 38.69 17.24 -2.53
N LEU A 409 39.92 16.91 -2.89
CA LEU A 409 40.35 16.56 -4.24
C LEU A 409 40.59 15.05 -4.31
N VAL A 410 39.89 14.35 -5.21
CA VAL A 410 40.08 12.92 -5.48
C VAL A 410 40.67 12.77 -6.88
N MET A 411 41.85 12.15 -6.99
CA MET A 411 42.57 12.00 -8.26
C MET A 411 43.39 10.70 -8.32
N PRO A 412 43.70 10.16 -9.51
CA PRO A 412 44.62 9.03 -9.67
C PRO A 412 46.01 9.29 -9.05
N LYS A 413 46.64 8.22 -8.56
CA LYS A 413 47.94 8.27 -7.89
C LYS A 413 49.08 8.77 -8.79
N GLU A 414 48.97 8.60 -10.11
CA GLU A 414 50.00 9.03 -11.06
C GLU A 414 49.98 10.53 -11.38
N TRP A 415 48.99 11.28 -10.88
CA TRP A 415 48.82 12.70 -11.21
C TRP A 415 49.60 13.60 -10.24
N SER A 416 50.11 14.71 -10.77
CA SER A 416 50.85 15.71 -9.97
C SER A 416 49.97 16.91 -9.65
N VAL A 417 50.21 17.52 -8.48
CA VAL A 417 49.48 18.70 -8.02
C VAL A 417 50.47 19.81 -7.68
N GLU A 418 50.33 20.94 -8.37
CA GLU A 418 51.06 22.18 -8.09
C GLU A 418 50.12 23.18 -7.40
N ALA A 419 50.47 23.58 -6.18
CA ALA A 419 49.74 24.59 -5.43
C ALA A 419 50.65 25.79 -5.17
N SER A 420 50.28 26.95 -5.70
CA SER A 420 51.15 28.14 -5.70
C SER A 420 51.20 28.87 -4.34
N LYS A 421 50.24 28.62 -3.42
CA LYS A 421 50.16 29.27 -2.07
C LYS A 421 49.45 28.42 -0.98
N VAL A 422 49.56 27.09 -0.96
CA VAL A 422 48.61 26.25 -0.19
C VAL A 422 49.23 25.01 0.47
N SER A 423 48.74 24.64 1.67
CA SER A 423 48.85 23.31 2.27
C SER A 423 47.97 22.25 1.58
N LYS A 424 48.56 21.07 1.30
CA LYS A 424 47.83 19.85 0.94
C LYS A 424 48.02 18.81 2.04
N ARG A 425 46.95 18.12 2.43
CA ARG A 425 47.01 17.02 3.41
C ARG A 425 46.35 15.79 2.83
N LEU A 426 47.07 14.67 2.80
CA LEU A 426 46.49 13.37 2.45
C LEU A 426 45.42 13.02 3.48
N TRP A 427 44.21 12.75 2.99
CA TRP A 427 43.05 12.40 3.80
C TRP A 427 42.80 10.89 3.78
N GLY A 428 42.91 10.23 2.62
CA GLY A 428 42.71 8.79 2.45
C GLY A 428 42.91 8.31 1.01
N TYR A 429 42.53 7.05 0.76
CA TYR A 429 42.61 6.40 -0.54
C TYR A 429 41.23 5.82 -0.89
N LEU A 430 40.82 5.98 -2.15
CA LEU A 430 39.62 5.39 -2.72
C LEU A 430 40.04 4.61 -3.97
N ASP A 431 40.09 3.29 -3.87
CA ASP A 431 40.64 2.40 -4.90
C ASP A 431 42.06 2.85 -5.35
N ASN A 432 42.25 3.14 -6.64
CA ASN A 432 43.51 3.66 -7.21
C ASN A 432 43.64 5.20 -7.14
N ARG A 433 42.79 5.88 -6.37
CA ARG A 433 42.79 7.33 -6.22
C ARG A 433 43.22 7.78 -4.83
N GLU A 434 43.95 8.89 -4.79
CA GLU A 434 44.35 9.59 -3.57
C GLU A 434 43.39 10.75 -3.30
N ILE A 435 43.07 10.95 -2.02
CA ILE A 435 42.18 12.02 -1.56
C ILE A 435 42.98 13.03 -0.76
N TYR A 436 42.97 14.28 -1.20
CA TYR A 436 43.65 15.40 -0.56
C TYR A 436 42.65 16.44 -0.07
N VAL A 437 42.88 17.00 1.13
CA VAL A 437 42.24 18.26 1.53
C VAL A 437 43.14 19.40 1.06
N CYS A 438 42.55 20.29 0.27
CA CYS A 438 43.22 21.42 -0.35
C CYS A 438 42.55 22.74 0.04
N VAL A 439 43.32 23.81 -0.01
CA VAL A 439 42.89 25.20 0.19
C VAL A 439 43.31 26.00 -1.06
N GLY A 440 42.84 27.22 -1.29
CA GLY A 440 43.41 28.10 -2.33
C GLY A 440 43.31 27.62 -3.80
N ASN A 441 44.21 28.12 -4.65
CA ASN A 441 44.25 27.76 -6.08
C ASN A 441 45.16 26.55 -6.31
N VAL A 442 44.60 25.49 -6.89
CA VAL A 442 45.28 24.21 -7.11
C VAL A 442 45.27 23.87 -8.60
N VAL A 443 46.45 23.51 -9.13
CA VAL A 443 46.59 22.98 -10.50
C VAL A 443 46.87 21.49 -10.41
N VAL A 444 46.08 20.70 -11.13
CA VAL A 444 46.22 19.24 -11.22
C VAL A 444 46.68 18.90 -12.63
N ASP A 445 47.75 18.13 -12.75
CA ASP A 445 48.33 17.70 -14.02
C ASP A 445 48.29 16.17 -14.13
N SER A 446 47.63 15.69 -15.19
CA SER A 446 47.50 14.27 -15.53
C SER A 446 48.59 13.76 -16.50
N GLY A 447 49.52 14.63 -16.90
CA GLY A 447 50.52 14.42 -17.95
C GLY A 447 49.99 14.64 -19.38
N GLN A 448 48.66 14.54 -19.60
CA GLN A 448 48.02 14.85 -20.89
C GLN A 448 47.16 16.10 -20.84
N ASP A 449 46.52 16.37 -19.70
CA ASP A 449 45.55 17.43 -19.47
C ASP A 449 45.87 18.13 -18.13
N GLN A 450 45.80 19.46 -18.09
CA GLN A 450 45.91 20.28 -16.87
C GLN A 450 44.54 20.83 -16.45
N PHE A 451 44.25 20.82 -15.15
CA PHE A 451 43.00 21.28 -14.54
C PHE A 451 43.28 22.31 -13.45
N ILE A 452 42.40 23.29 -13.28
CA ILE A 452 42.54 24.34 -12.26
C ILE A 452 41.31 24.44 -11.37
N ILE A 453 41.55 24.37 -10.06
CA ILE A 453 40.53 24.55 -9.01
C ILE A 453 40.82 25.84 -8.25
N ARG A 454 39.81 26.71 -8.10
CA ARG A 454 39.94 28.02 -7.43
C ARG A 454 38.92 28.16 -6.30
N THR A 455 39.39 28.35 -5.07
CA THR A 455 38.53 28.60 -3.90
C THR A 455 38.11 30.06 -3.78
N GLN A 456 37.13 30.35 -2.92
CA GLN A 456 36.61 31.70 -2.63
C GLN A 456 36.18 32.49 -3.88
N LYS A 457 35.68 31.79 -4.90
CA LYS A 457 35.11 32.42 -6.10
C LYS A 457 33.72 31.85 -6.34
N ALA A 458 32.78 32.72 -6.73
CA ALA A 458 31.47 32.28 -7.18
C ALA A 458 31.63 31.23 -8.28
N GLY A 459 30.87 30.13 -8.16
CA GLY A 459 30.92 29.03 -9.10
C GLY A 459 30.59 29.49 -10.52
N LYS A 460 31.27 28.93 -11.53
CA LYS A 460 30.77 29.01 -12.91
C LYS A 460 29.56 28.06 -12.99
N ASP A 461 28.36 28.60 -12.98
CA ASP A 461 27.11 27.84 -13.09
C ASP A 461 26.68 27.59 -14.54
N ALA A 462 27.65 27.45 -15.44
CA ALA A 462 27.40 27.14 -16.82
C ALA A 462 27.67 25.66 -17.11
N ARG A 463 26.73 24.96 -17.77
CA ARG A 463 26.85 23.56 -18.18
C ARG A 463 27.08 23.45 -19.69
N TYR A 464 27.91 22.50 -20.11
CA TYR A 464 28.08 22.16 -21.52
C TYR A 464 27.04 21.13 -21.94
N VAL A 465 26.39 21.36 -23.08
CA VAL A 465 25.34 20.50 -23.64
C VAL A 465 25.68 20.18 -25.09
N LEU A 466 25.53 18.92 -25.48
CA LEU A 466 25.67 18.45 -26.85
C LEU A 466 24.31 18.40 -27.52
N HIS A 467 24.23 18.84 -28.77
CA HIS A 467 23.00 18.83 -29.55
C HIS A 467 23.22 18.22 -30.93
N GLY A 468 22.40 17.25 -31.31
CA GLY A 468 22.49 16.52 -32.57
C GLY A 468 21.47 15.38 -32.62
N GLU A 469 21.53 14.57 -33.68
CA GLU A 469 20.71 13.36 -33.79
C GLU A 469 21.35 12.24 -32.97
N GLU A 470 20.99 12.17 -31.69
CA GLU A 470 21.53 11.19 -30.75
C GLU A 470 20.94 9.79 -30.99
N ILE A 471 21.75 8.76 -30.78
CA ILE A 471 21.35 7.36 -30.76
C ILE A 471 21.17 6.97 -29.30
N LEU A 472 19.93 6.90 -28.87
CA LEU A 472 19.57 6.60 -27.49
C LEU A 472 19.56 5.08 -27.27
N ASN A 473 19.91 4.65 -26.06
CA ASN A 473 19.74 3.30 -25.52
C ASN A 473 20.47 2.14 -26.22
N VAL A 474 21.29 2.39 -27.24
CA VAL A 474 22.11 1.34 -27.87
C VAL A 474 23.53 1.29 -27.31
N PHE A 475 24.12 2.42 -26.94
CA PHE A 475 25.52 2.47 -26.53
C PHE A 475 25.67 2.49 -25.01
N GLU A 476 26.42 1.54 -24.45
CA GLU A 476 26.75 1.48 -23.02
C GLU A 476 28.08 2.18 -22.72
N LYS A 477 29.11 1.99 -23.55
CA LYS A 477 30.42 2.63 -23.37
C LYS A 477 31.08 2.94 -24.71
N PRO A 478 31.38 4.22 -25.03
CA PRO A 478 30.84 5.43 -24.40
C PRO A 478 29.31 5.51 -24.55
N GLN A 479 28.60 6.03 -23.54
CA GLN A 479 27.12 6.08 -23.52
C GLN A 479 26.49 7.02 -24.56
N ILE A 480 27.22 8.05 -24.98
CA ILE A 480 26.70 9.07 -25.89
C ILE A 480 27.12 8.71 -27.32
N ALA A 481 26.16 8.64 -28.23
CA ALA A 481 26.40 8.37 -29.64
C ALA A 481 25.57 9.28 -30.54
N PHE A 482 26.14 9.79 -31.63
CA PHE A 482 25.45 10.67 -32.57
C PHE A 482 25.51 10.14 -34.01
N ARG A 483 24.41 10.32 -34.75
CA ARG A 483 24.38 10.27 -36.21
C ARG A 483 24.93 11.58 -36.75
N GLY A 484 26.14 11.53 -37.30
CA GLY A 484 26.92 12.73 -37.60
C GLY A 484 27.51 13.39 -36.34
N GLY A 485 28.19 14.52 -36.53
CA GLY A 485 28.86 15.22 -35.44
C GLY A 485 27.91 16.16 -34.65
N PRO A 486 27.93 16.15 -33.31
CA PRO A 486 27.11 17.03 -32.50
C PRO A 486 27.62 18.48 -32.48
N ARG A 487 26.72 19.42 -32.17
CA ARG A 487 27.02 20.82 -31.88
C ARG A 487 27.17 21.01 -30.38
N LEU A 488 28.20 21.73 -29.96
CA LEU A 488 28.45 22.03 -28.55
C LEU A 488 27.89 23.41 -28.17
N GLN A 489 27.16 23.45 -27.06
CA GLN A 489 26.58 24.66 -26.48
C GLN A 489 26.92 24.78 -24.99
N LYS A 490 26.86 26.00 -24.46
CA LYS A 490 27.08 26.34 -23.04
C LYS A 490 25.83 27.06 -22.52
N LYS A 491 25.19 26.48 -21.50
CA LYS A 491 23.95 26.97 -20.88
C LYS A 491 24.24 27.62 -19.52
N SER A 492 23.82 28.87 -19.29
CA SER A 492 23.95 29.58 -18.01
C SER A 492 22.90 29.13 -16.99
N SER A 493 23.10 29.44 -15.70
CA SER A 493 22.10 29.22 -14.63
C SER A 493 20.83 30.05 -14.80
N TYR A 494 20.89 31.14 -15.58
CA TYR A 494 19.73 31.95 -15.97
C TYR A 494 19.05 31.46 -17.26
N GLY A 495 19.54 30.37 -17.85
CA GLY A 495 18.95 29.73 -19.03
C GLY A 495 19.53 30.16 -20.38
N ASP A 496 20.47 31.10 -20.42
CA ASP A 496 21.08 31.57 -21.68
C ASP A 496 21.88 30.48 -22.36
N ILE A 497 21.75 30.34 -23.68
CA ILE A 497 22.45 29.31 -24.47
C ILE A 497 23.41 29.98 -25.46
N THR A 498 24.69 29.60 -25.40
CA THR A 498 25.73 30.09 -26.34
C THR A 498 26.42 28.93 -27.05
N SER A 499 26.66 29.05 -28.35
CA SER A 499 27.39 28.00 -29.12
C SER A 499 28.89 28.09 -28.87
N VAL A 500 29.54 26.94 -28.64
CA VAL A 500 30.98 26.86 -28.35
C VAL A 500 31.69 26.31 -29.58
N ARG A 501 32.53 27.14 -30.20
CA ARG A 501 33.34 26.74 -31.38
C ARG A 501 34.86 26.88 -31.16
N LYS A 502 35.28 27.85 -30.35
CA LYS A 502 36.70 28.06 -30.02
C LYS A 502 37.15 27.09 -28.92
N GLY A 503 38.38 26.60 -29.01
CA GLY A 503 38.97 25.70 -27.99
C GLY A 503 38.46 24.26 -28.04
N VAL A 504 37.73 23.88 -29.08
CA VAL A 504 37.16 22.53 -29.26
C VAL A 504 38.18 21.63 -29.98
N SER A 505 38.51 20.48 -29.39
CA SER A 505 39.38 19.47 -30.02
C SER A 505 38.80 18.07 -29.91
N TRP A 506 39.09 17.24 -30.92
CA TRP A 506 38.66 15.85 -31.02
C TRP A 506 39.86 14.91 -30.97
N LYS A 507 39.72 13.76 -30.32
CA LYS A 507 40.77 12.74 -30.23
C LYS A 507 40.22 11.37 -30.62
N ARG A 508 40.83 10.76 -31.64
CA ARG A 508 40.55 9.39 -32.09
C ARG A 508 41.79 8.52 -31.87
N GLY A 509 41.72 7.61 -30.90
CA GLY A 509 42.90 6.87 -30.44
C GLY A 509 44.01 7.81 -29.97
N LYS A 510 45.20 7.73 -30.59
CA LYS A 510 46.33 8.64 -30.32
C LYS A 510 46.35 9.91 -31.18
N LYS A 511 45.45 10.06 -32.16
CA LYS A 511 45.44 11.20 -33.10
C LYS A 511 44.51 12.31 -32.60
N ASN A 512 45.01 13.56 -32.63
CA ASN A 512 44.23 14.76 -32.33
C ASN A 512 43.79 15.44 -33.63
N TYR A 513 42.56 15.96 -33.63
CA TYR A 513 41.94 16.70 -34.72
C TYR A 513 41.43 18.03 -34.17
N THR A 514 41.94 19.13 -34.70
CA THR A 514 41.50 20.49 -34.35
C THR A 514 40.34 20.90 -35.26
N GLU A 515 39.24 21.34 -34.65
CA GLU A 515 38.08 22.00 -35.27
C GLU A 515 37.28 21.23 -36.37
N SER A 516 37.75 20.07 -36.87
CA SER A 516 37.10 19.31 -37.95
C SER A 516 36.69 17.89 -37.54
N LEU A 517 35.43 17.56 -37.83
CA LEU A 517 34.80 16.24 -37.65
C LEU A 517 34.95 15.30 -38.86
N LYS A 518 35.53 15.76 -39.98
CA LYS A 518 35.56 14.98 -41.23
C LYS A 518 36.33 13.66 -41.06
N GLY A 519 35.63 12.53 -41.23
CA GLY A 519 36.23 11.18 -41.25
C GLY A 519 36.37 10.50 -39.89
N ILE A 520 35.82 11.08 -38.81
CA ILE A 520 35.77 10.43 -37.49
C ILE A 520 34.50 9.56 -37.43
N ILE A 521 34.69 8.24 -37.36
CA ILE A 521 33.62 7.25 -37.18
C ILE A 521 34.05 6.28 -36.07
N GLY A 522 33.12 5.91 -35.20
CA GLY A 522 33.37 5.11 -34.00
C GLY A 522 33.70 5.97 -32.77
N PRO A 523 34.26 5.37 -31.70
CA PRO A 523 34.59 6.06 -30.45
C PRO A 523 35.60 7.18 -30.62
N THR A 524 35.33 8.31 -29.97
CA THR A 524 36.16 9.52 -29.96
C THR A 524 36.03 10.26 -28.61
N THR A 525 36.98 11.15 -28.31
CA THR A 525 36.91 12.06 -27.16
C THR A 525 36.81 13.50 -27.65
N LEU A 526 35.86 14.24 -27.11
CA LEU A 526 35.66 15.68 -27.31
C LEU A 526 36.22 16.44 -26.10
N LYS A 527 36.94 17.53 -26.34
CA LYS A 527 37.52 18.41 -25.31
C LYS A 527 37.25 19.88 -25.59
N VAL A 528 37.04 20.65 -24.53
CA VAL A 528 36.96 22.11 -24.52
C VAL A 528 38.11 22.64 -23.67
N MET A 529 38.96 23.46 -24.28
CA MET A 529 40.12 24.07 -23.63
C MET A 529 39.87 25.56 -23.35
N GLU A 530 40.19 26.01 -22.14
CA GLU A 530 40.24 27.43 -21.75
C GLU A 530 41.71 27.83 -21.56
N GLY A 531 42.33 28.33 -22.64
CA GLY A 531 43.79 28.51 -22.69
C GLY A 531 44.50 27.15 -22.81
N ILE A 532 45.34 26.83 -21.81
CA ILE A 532 46.04 25.52 -21.71
C ILE A 532 45.29 24.50 -20.85
N TYR A 533 44.26 24.92 -20.12
CA TYR A 533 43.54 24.07 -19.17
C TYR A 533 42.34 23.39 -19.84
N THR A 534 42.09 22.13 -19.47
CA THR A 534 40.88 21.43 -19.88
C THR A 534 39.74 21.88 -18.98
N ASP A 535 38.78 22.61 -19.57
CA ASP A 535 37.57 23.07 -18.90
C ASP A 535 36.51 21.96 -18.91
N TRP A 536 36.41 21.21 -20.02
CA TRP A 536 35.44 20.13 -20.18
C TRP A 536 35.92 19.05 -21.14
N LYS A 537 35.51 17.79 -20.91
CA LYS A 537 35.89 16.62 -21.70
C LYS A 537 34.75 15.60 -21.67
N LYS A 538 34.51 14.91 -22.79
CA LYS A 538 33.51 13.84 -22.88
C LYS A 538 33.89 12.79 -23.94
N LYS A 539 33.72 11.51 -23.62
CA LYS A 539 33.83 10.40 -24.59
C LYS A 539 32.48 10.16 -25.27
N LEU A 540 32.47 9.92 -26.58
CA LEU A 540 31.24 9.66 -27.35
C LEU A 540 31.55 8.85 -28.63
N VAL A 541 30.52 8.33 -29.29
CA VAL A 541 30.60 7.62 -30.58
C VAL A 541 29.99 8.46 -31.70
N ILE A 542 30.61 8.43 -32.88
CA ILE A 542 30.08 9.10 -34.08
C ILE A 542 29.80 8.06 -35.16
N LEU A 543 28.57 8.00 -35.66
CA LEU A 543 28.18 7.20 -36.81
C LEU A 543 27.95 8.07 -38.05
N PRO A 544 27.96 7.50 -39.27
CA PRO A 544 27.55 8.21 -40.48
C PRO A 544 26.12 8.77 -40.36
N LYS A 545 25.85 9.91 -41.01
CA LYS A 545 24.54 10.59 -40.92
C LYS A 545 23.39 9.74 -41.46
N ASP A 546 23.67 8.80 -42.36
CA ASP A 546 22.72 7.91 -43.02
C ASP A 546 22.64 6.52 -42.38
N SER A 547 23.21 6.31 -41.19
CA SER A 547 23.16 5.03 -40.48
C SER A 547 21.78 4.73 -39.90
N LYS A 548 21.34 3.47 -40.02
CA LYS A 548 20.07 2.97 -39.46
C LYS A 548 20.25 1.59 -38.83
N GLU A 549 19.40 1.28 -37.85
CA GLU A 549 19.35 0.00 -37.16
C GLU A 549 17.89 -0.44 -37.07
N TYR A 550 17.64 -1.72 -37.30
CA TYR A 550 16.32 -2.33 -37.14
C TYR A 550 16.43 -3.83 -36.93
N LEU A 551 15.41 -4.37 -36.26
CA LEU A 551 15.28 -5.76 -35.86
C LEU A 551 14.41 -6.49 -36.89
N GLU A 552 14.83 -7.70 -37.29
CA GLU A 552 14.05 -8.60 -38.14
C GLU A 552 13.83 -9.89 -37.34
N PRO A 553 12.68 -10.02 -36.65
CA PRO A 553 12.47 -11.10 -35.70
C PRO A 553 12.22 -12.42 -36.40
N SER A 554 12.59 -13.53 -35.76
CA SER A 554 12.17 -14.85 -36.22
C SER A 554 10.81 -15.25 -35.65
N ASN A 555 10.18 -16.30 -36.18
CA ASN A 555 8.96 -16.89 -35.60
C ASN A 555 9.21 -17.70 -34.33
N LYS A 556 10.44 -17.68 -33.80
CA LYS A 556 10.83 -18.37 -32.58
C LYS A 556 11.35 -17.38 -31.55
N PRO A 557 11.14 -17.66 -30.25
CA PRO A 557 11.62 -16.79 -29.17
C PRO A 557 13.13 -16.89 -28.91
N ASP A 558 13.85 -17.84 -29.53
CA ASP A 558 15.26 -18.16 -29.25
C ASP A 558 16.26 -17.62 -30.29
N CYS A 559 15.81 -17.00 -31.39
CA CYS A 559 16.72 -16.44 -32.39
C CYS A 559 16.09 -15.32 -33.24
N GLY A 560 16.92 -14.60 -33.98
CA GLY A 560 16.50 -13.58 -34.96
C GLY A 560 17.66 -12.79 -35.54
N TYR A 561 17.39 -11.64 -36.17
CA TYR A 561 18.40 -10.84 -36.85
C TYR A 561 18.40 -9.36 -36.47
N TRP A 562 19.60 -8.78 -36.44
CA TRP A 562 19.83 -7.33 -36.40
C TRP A 562 20.39 -6.83 -37.74
N ILE A 563 19.87 -5.69 -38.21
CA ILE A 563 20.37 -5.02 -39.41
C ILE A 563 20.95 -3.66 -39.04
N LEU A 564 22.27 -3.52 -39.12
CA LEU A 564 23.03 -2.30 -38.80
C LEU A 564 23.52 -1.62 -40.10
N LYS A 565 22.61 -0.94 -40.79
CA LYS A 565 22.86 -0.32 -42.10
C LYS A 565 23.77 0.89 -41.99
N ASN A 566 24.88 0.90 -42.73
CA ASN A 566 25.85 1.99 -42.81
C ASN A 566 26.54 2.36 -41.49
N TRP A 567 26.50 1.47 -40.47
CA TRP A 567 27.25 1.65 -39.22
C TRP A 567 28.78 1.49 -39.41
N LYS A 568 29.21 0.88 -40.52
CA LYS A 568 30.61 0.55 -40.86
C LYS A 568 31.31 -0.29 -39.78
N VAL A 569 30.54 -1.11 -39.07
CA VAL A 569 31.03 -2.05 -38.06
C VAL A 569 31.73 -3.20 -38.77
N ASP A 570 32.93 -3.51 -38.29
CA ASP A 570 33.74 -4.60 -38.81
C ASP A 570 33.37 -5.92 -38.11
N LEU A 571 33.30 -5.86 -36.77
CA LEU A 571 33.13 -7.01 -35.89
C LEU A 571 32.19 -6.69 -34.73
N ILE A 572 31.36 -7.67 -34.36
CA ILE A 572 30.57 -7.71 -33.13
C ILE A 572 31.02 -8.95 -32.34
N LYS A 573 31.35 -8.77 -31.06
CA LYS A 573 31.70 -9.86 -30.14
C LYS A 573 30.77 -9.83 -28.94
N VAL A 574 30.26 -10.99 -28.55
CA VAL A 574 29.43 -11.15 -27.36
C VAL A 574 30.21 -11.96 -26.33
N ASN A 575 30.20 -11.52 -25.07
CA ASN A 575 30.93 -12.18 -23.98
C ASN A 575 30.06 -13.24 -23.25
N ASN A 576 28.79 -13.38 -23.64
CA ASN A 576 27.87 -14.38 -23.09
C ASN A 576 28.04 -15.73 -23.84
N PRO A 577 28.43 -16.83 -23.16
CA PRO A 577 28.65 -18.12 -23.80
C PRO A 577 27.38 -18.79 -24.32
N LEU A 578 26.19 -18.34 -23.89
CA LEU A 578 24.90 -18.84 -24.33
C LEU A 578 24.37 -18.11 -25.57
N LEU A 579 25.12 -17.14 -26.09
CA LEU A 579 24.74 -16.34 -27.26
C LEU A 579 25.74 -16.50 -28.39
N GLU A 580 25.23 -16.87 -29.55
CA GLU A 580 26.00 -16.95 -30.79
C GLU A 580 25.60 -15.78 -31.69
N VAL A 581 26.60 -15.03 -32.18
CA VAL A 581 26.38 -13.91 -33.10
C VAL A 581 27.23 -14.09 -34.35
N GLU A 582 26.57 -14.16 -35.50
CA GLU A 582 27.22 -14.39 -36.79
C GLU A 582 26.87 -13.31 -37.81
N LYS A 583 27.88 -12.88 -38.58
CA LYS A 583 27.68 -11.90 -39.66
C LYS A 583 27.12 -12.58 -40.90
N VAL A 584 25.94 -12.16 -41.32
CA VAL A 584 25.27 -12.64 -42.54
C VAL A 584 25.28 -11.52 -43.58
N GLY A 585 26.28 -11.52 -44.46
CA GLY A 585 26.45 -10.47 -45.48
C GLY A 585 27.13 -9.20 -44.96
N THR A 586 26.74 -8.02 -45.45
CA THR A 586 27.44 -6.75 -45.16
C THR A 586 26.95 -6.06 -43.89
N ASN A 587 25.65 -6.04 -43.64
CA ASN A 587 25.01 -5.26 -42.57
C ASN A 587 24.10 -6.08 -41.64
N LYS A 588 23.92 -7.39 -41.87
CA LYS A 588 22.98 -8.24 -41.13
C LYS A 588 23.72 -9.20 -40.21
N TRP A 589 23.18 -9.41 -39.01
CA TRP A 589 23.79 -10.20 -37.94
C TRP A 589 22.73 -11.13 -37.35
N PHE A 590 22.99 -12.44 -37.38
CA PHE A 590 22.15 -13.46 -36.78
C PHE A 590 22.51 -13.61 -35.30
N VAL A 591 21.50 -13.71 -34.43
CA VAL A 591 21.66 -13.89 -32.99
C VAL A 591 20.85 -15.10 -32.56
N ASN A 592 21.49 -16.02 -31.85
CA ASN A 592 20.89 -17.27 -31.39
C ASN A 592 21.18 -17.50 -29.90
N TYR A 593 20.16 -17.88 -29.12
CA TYR A 593 20.30 -18.26 -27.72
C TYR A 593 20.26 -19.78 -27.57
N THR A 594 21.33 -20.35 -27.01
CA THR A 594 21.52 -21.81 -26.88
C THR A 594 21.26 -22.33 -25.46
N GLY A 595 20.86 -21.45 -24.53
CA GLY A 595 20.57 -21.83 -23.15
C GLY A 595 19.21 -22.53 -22.97
N LYS A 596 19.05 -23.21 -21.83
CA LYS A 596 17.78 -23.87 -21.44
C LYS A 596 16.78 -22.93 -20.75
N GLY A 597 17.22 -21.73 -20.36
CA GLY A 597 16.43 -20.75 -19.61
C GLY A 597 15.78 -19.70 -20.50
N ILE A 598 15.44 -18.57 -19.88
CA ILE A 598 14.83 -17.42 -20.55
C ILE A 598 15.85 -16.74 -21.48
N PRO A 599 15.56 -16.56 -22.79
CA PRO A 599 16.35 -15.70 -23.65
C PRO A 599 16.42 -14.29 -23.05
N PRO A 600 17.59 -13.63 -23.05
CA PRO A 600 17.71 -12.33 -22.42
C PRO A 600 16.85 -11.28 -23.16
N GLU A 601 16.38 -10.25 -22.47
CA GLU A 601 15.67 -9.11 -23.11
C GLU A 601 16.58 -8.38 -24.10
N SER A 602 17.84 -8.25 -23.73
CA SER A 602 18.88 -7.60 -24.52
C SER A 602 20.22 -8.27 -24.26
N PHE A 603 21.18 -8.05 -25.14
CA PHE A 603 22.52 -8.60 -25.01
C PHE A 603 23.58 -7.52 -25.22
N ASN A 604 24.64 -7.63 -24.42
CA ASN A 604 25.77 -6.73 -24.52
C ASN A 604 26.82 -7.27 -25.49
N ALA A 605 27.28 -6.39 -26.37
CA ALA A 605 28.27 -6.72 -27.38
C ALA A 605 29.37 -5.65 -27.47
N GLU A 606 30.60 -6.09 -27.71
CA GLU A 606 31.68 -5.22 -28.14
C GLU A 606 31.67 -5.06 -29.65
N ILE A 607 31.67 -3.82 -30.12
CA ILE A 607 31.74 -3.48 -31.53
C ILE A 607 33.03 -2.73 -31.87
N ALA A 608 33.60 -3.12 -33.02
CA ALA A 608 34.86 -2.56 -33.51
C ALA A 608 34.69 -1.95 -34.92
N TRP A 609 35.43 -0.87 -35.18
CA TRP A 609 35.51 -0.22 -36.49
C TRP A 609 36.91 -0.34 -37.06
N LYS A 610 37.00 -0.58 -38.36
CA LYS A 610 38.27 -0.64 -39.08
C LYS A 610 39.05 0.67 -38.92
N GLY A 611 40.27 0.59 -38.37
CA GLY A 611 41.16 1.75 -38.18
C GLY A 611 40.87 2.60 -36.93
N ASN A 612 40.02 2.12 -36.02
CA ASN A 612 39.87 2.66 -34.67
C ASN A 612 40.34 1.60 -33.65
N SER A 613 41.28 1.97 -32.78
CA SER A 613 41.83 1.06 -31.75
C SER A 613 40.94 0.93 -30.52
N THR A 614 39.87 1.71 -30.44
CA THR A 614 38.96 1.75 -29.30
C THR A 614 37.64 1.10 -29.72
N ASN A 615 37.23 0.05 -29.00
CA ASN A 615 35.92 -0.59 -29.15
C ASN A 615 34.84 0.23 -28.44
N ALA A 616 33.60 0.07 -28.87
CA ALA A 616 32.44 0.48 -28.08
C ALA A 616 31.73 -0.75 -27.53
N ARG A 617 31.07 -0.60 -26.39
CA ARG A 617 30.13 -1.58 -25.86
C ARG A 617 28.72 -1.09 -26.15
N ILE A 618 27.92 -1.95 -26.77
CA ILE A 618 26.50 -1.72 -27.06
C ILE A 618 25.63 -2.72 -26.33
N CYS A 619 24.38 -2.35 -26.12
CA CYS A 619 23.30 -3.21 -25.68
C CYS A 619 22.25 -3.21 -26.80
N LEU A 620 21.91 -4.40 -27.31
CA LEU A 620 20.91 -4.57 -28.36
C LEU A 620 19.81 -5.49 -27.86
N ASP A 621 18.57 -5.21 -28.22
CA ASP A 621 17.44 -6.06 -27.88
C ASP A 621 17.57 -7.45 -28.50
N PHE A 622 17.07 -8.47 -27.82
CA PHE A 622 17.11 -9.81 -28.34
C PHE A 622 16.07 -10.02 -29.46
N PRO A 623 16.46 -10.51 -30.65
CA PRO A 623 15.58 -10.49 -31.82
C PRO A 623 14.56 -11.64 -31.91
N GLY A 624 14.13 -12.20 -30.78
CA GLY A 624 13.13 -13.27 -30.73
C GLY A 624 11.69 -12.75 -30.79
N LYS A 625 10.76 -13.55 -31.32
CA LYS A 625 9.30 -13.30 -31.20
C LYS A 625 8.58 -14.52 -30.64
N GLY A 626 7.73 -14.32 -29.64
CA GLY A 626 6.88 -15.34 -29.05
C GLY A 626 6.70 -15.21 -27.54
N VAL A 627 6.01 -16.18 -26.93
CA VAL A 627 5.75 -16.20 -25.49
C VAL A 627 6.21 -17.53 -24.91
N GLN A 628 6.85 -17.49 -23.74
CA GLN A 628 7.31 -18.68 -23.02
C GLN A 628 7.02 -18.54 -21.53
N ILE A 629 6.45 -19.59 -20.93
CA ILE A 629 6.11 -19.62 -19.50
C ILE A 629 7.15 -20.50 -18.79
N TYR A 630 7.65 -20.03 -17.65
CA TYR A 630 8.68 -20.68 -16.86
C TYR A 630 8.23 -20.87 -15.42
N ASN A 631 8.64 -21.98 -14.80
CA ASN A 631 8.47 -22.26 -13.37
C ASN A 631 9.55 -21.60 -12.51
N SER A 632 9.43 -21.75 -11.19
CA SER A 632 10.40 -21.25 -10.20
C SER A 632 11.81 -21.81 -10.38
N ASN A 633 11.94 -23.00 -10.97
CA ASN A 633 13.21 -23.67 -11.27
C ASN A 633 13.84 -23.18 -12.59
N GLY A 634 13.18 -22.26 -13.32
CA GLY A 634 13.62 -21.76 -14.61
C GLY A 634 13.38 -22.72 -15.78
N GLU A 635 12.55 -23.75 -15.59
CA GLU A 635 12.18 -24.72 -16.62
C GLU A 635 10.96 -24.21 -17.39
N LYS A 636 10.98 -24.43 -18.71
CA LYS A 636 9.91 -24.02 -19.60
C LYS A 636 8.71 -24.96 -19.48
N LEU A 637 7.54 -24.39 -19.23
CA LEU A 637 6.26 -25.11 -19.26
C LEU A 637 5.75 -25.28 -20.70
N VAL A 638 5.09 -26.41 -20.94
CA VAL A 638 4.39 -26.67 -22.18
C VAL A 638 3.14 -25.80 -22.24
N SER A 639 2.76 -25.33 -23.43
CA SER A 639 1.51 -24.60 -23.60
C SER A 639 0.33 -25.47 -23.15
N ASN A 640 -0.68 -24.85 -22.54
CA ASN A 640 -1.88 -25.48 -22.01
C ASN A 640 -1.66 -26.40 -20.79
N THR A 641 -0.54 -26.23 -20.07
CA THR A 641 -0.30 -26.90 -18.77
C THR A 641 -1.33 -26.46 -17.72
N LEU A 642 -1.79 -27.41 -16.88
CA LEU A 642 -2.66 -27.16 -15.73
C LEU A 642 -1.83 -26.81 -14.49
N VAL A 643 -2.19 -25.72 -13.81
CA VAL A 643 -1.55 -25.22 -12.60
C VAL A 643 -2.60 -24.87 -11.56
N SER A 644 -2.35 -25.16 -10.28
CA SER A 644 -3.23 -24.70 -9.19
C SER A 644 -3.01 -23.22 -8.88
N VAL A 645 -4.07 -22.51 -8.51
CA VAL A 645 -4.03 -21.12 -8.02
C VAL A 645 -3.11 -20.94 -6.79
N ASN A 646 -2.88 -22.02 -6.03
CA ASN A 646 -1.93 -22.02 -4.91
C ASN A 646 -0.46 -22.11 -5.37
N ASN A 647 -0.20 -22.60 -6.58
CA ASN A 647 1.13 -22.87 -7.12
C ASN A 647 1.55 -21.83 -8.17
N LEU A 648 1.15 -20.57 -7.98
CA LEU A 648 1.49 -19.46 -8.87
C LEU A 648 2.84 -18.80 -8.57
N HIS A 649 3.39 -19.06 -7.38
CA HIS A 649 4.66 -18.48 -6.96
C HIS A 649 5.81 -18.92 -7.87
N GLY A 650 6.60 -17.95 -8.33
CA GLY A 650 7.73 -18.19 -9.22
C GLY A 650 7.37 -18.42 -10.70
N LEU A 651 6.08 -18.56 -11.05
CA LEU A 651 5.67 -18.63 -12.46
C LEU A 651 5.83 -17.28 -13.15
N ARG A 652 6.45 -17.31 -14.33
CA ARG A 652 6.75 -16.13 -15.16
C ARG A 652 6.40 -16.40 -16.61
N ALA A 653 5.55 -15.55 -17.21
CA ALA A 653 5.34 -15.54 -18.66
C ALA A 653 6.23 -14.45 -19.27
N ASN A 654 7.20 -14.86 -20.08
CA ASN A 654 8.07 -13.95 -20.82
C ASN A 654 7.53 -13.75 -22.24
N ILE A 655 7.22 -12.51 -22.59
CA ILE A 655 6.63 -12.09 -23.85
C ILE A 655 7.72 -11.36 -24.63
N LEU A 656 8.05 -11.88 -25.80
CA LEU A 656 8.94 -11.24 -26.78
C LEU A 656 8.05 -10.80 -27.97
N PRO A 657 7.53 -9.56 -27.94
CA PRO A 657 6.60 -9.08 -28.97
C PRO A 657 7.28 -8.78 -30.30
N ALA A 658 8.57 -8.40 -30.25
CA ALA A 658 9.34 -7.91 -31.39
C ALA A 658 8.65 -6.78 -32.16
N ASP A 659 8.05 -7.08 -33.30
CA ASP A 659 7.34 -6.13 -34.18
C ASP A 659 5.81 -6.11 -33.95
N ALA A 660 5.29 -6.88 -32.99
CA ALA A 660 3.86 -6.89 -32.67
C ALA A 660 3.40 -5.54 -32.13
N THR A 661 2.27 -5.06 -32.65
CA THR A 661 1.69 -3.76 -32.29
C THR A 661 0.62 -3.87 -31.21
N ASP A 662 -0.05 -5.01 -31.16
CA ASP A 662 -1.09 -5.31 -30.19
C ASP A 662 -0.70 -6.55 -29.38
N ILE A 663 -0.65 -6.40 -28.06
CA ILE A 663 -0.36 -7.48 -27.12
C ILE A 663 -1.50 -7.51 -26.15
N GLN A 664 -2.19 -8.63 -26.07
CA GLN A 664 -3.35 -8.79 -25.21
C GLN A 664 -3.17 -9.99 -24.30
N LEU A 665 -3.63 -9.85 -23.07
CA LEU A 665 -3.83 -10.94 -22.15
C LEU A 665 -5.33 -11.18 -22.02
N LEU A 666 -5.76 -12.36 -22.40
CA LEU A 666 -7.13 -12.82 -22.26
C LEU A 666 -7.20 -13.81 -21.10
N ILE A 667 -8.08 -13.52 -20.14
CA ILE A 667 -8.34 -14.38 -18.98
C ILE A 667 -9.81 -14.80 -19.04
N ASP A 668 -10.08 -16.06 -19.31
CA ASP A 668 -11.44 -16.59 -19.49
C ASP A 668 -11.74 -17.66 -18.44
N LEU A 669 -12.91 -17.59 -17.80
CA LEU A 669 -13.46 -18.71 -17.03
C LEU A 669 -14.04 -19.75 -17.99
N VAL A 670 -13.54 -20.98 -17.89
CA VAL A 670 -14.09 -22.14 -18.58
C VAL A 670 -14.83 -22.99 -17.55
N SER A 671 -16.16 -23.03 -17.69
CA SER A 671 -17.10 -23.73 -16.81
C SER A 671 -18.32 -24.18 -17.61
N GLU A 672 -19.00 -25.23 -17.16
CA GLU A 672 -20.27 -25.70 -17.74
C GLU A 672 -21.47 -24.87 -17.27
N ASP A 673 -21.42 -24.37 -16.02
CA ASP A 673 -22.49 -23.63 -15.34
C ASP A 673 -22.38 -22.10 -15.46
N ALA A 674 -21.19 -21.58 -15.74
CA ALA A 674 -20.91 -20.15 -15.88
C ALA A 674 -20.41 -19.85 -17.29
N ASN A 675 -21.18 -19.05 -18.05
CA ASN A 675 -20.85 -18.68 -19.43
C ASN A 675 -20.41 -17.21 -19.52
N ASN A 676 -19.44 -16.94 -20.40
CA ASN A 676 -19.02 -15.59 -20.83
C ASN A 676 -18.38 -14.69 -19.75
N VAL A 677 -17.59 -15.26 -18.83
CA VAL A 677 -16.77 -14.45 -17.92
C VAL A 677 -15.35 -14.33 -18.47
N SER A 678 -15.08 -13.20 -19.11
CA SER A 678 -13.78 -12.89 -19.73
C SER A 678 -13.26 -11.54 -19.24
N LYS A 679 -11.94 -11.46 -18.97
CA LYS A 679 -11.22 -10.21 -18.72
C LYS A 679 -10.12 -10.07 -19.77
N LEU A 680 -10.18 -8.99 -20.55
CA LEU A 680 -9.17 -8.64 -21.55
C LEU A 680 -8.30 -7.51 -21.02
N PHE A 681 -6.99 -7.70 -21.03
CA PHE A 681 -6.00 -6.71 -20.65
C PHE A 681 -5.13 -6.37 -21.86
N ASN A 682 -5.10 -5.09 -22.24
CA ASN A 682 -4.19 -4.62 -23.28
C ASN A 682 -2.81 -4.38 -22.65
N LEU A 683 -1.85 -5.22 -23.01
CA LEU A 683 -0.48 -5.15 -22.53
C LEU A 683 0.32 -4.20 -23.42
N GLY A 684 0.19 -2.89 -23.25
CA GLY A 684 1.04 -1.96 -24.00
C GLY A 684 2.54 -2.21 -23.75
N LEU A 685 3.39 -1.98 -24.74
CA LEU A 685 4.84 -1.86 -24.52
C LEU A 685 5.17 -0.39 -24.27
N GLN A 686 6.00 -0.13 -23.27
CA GLN A 686 6.54 1.21 -23.09
C GLN A 686 7.65 1.50 -24.10
N LYS A 687 7.97 2.78 -24.24
CA LYS A 687 9.05 3.25 -25.10
C LYS A 687 10.37 2.61 -24.65
N ASN A 688 11.00 1.83 -25.53
CA ASN A 688 12.23 1.05 -25.32
C ASN A 688 12.08 -0.29 -24.56
N GLU A 689 10.85 -0.76 -24.31
CA GLU A 689 10.60 -2.10 -23.77
C GLU A 689 10.54 -3.10 -24.93
N THR A 690 11.39 -4.13 -24.91
CA THR A 690 11.50 -5.12 -26.01
C THR A 690 11.12 -6.53 -25.61
N SER A 691 10.95 -6.74 -24.32
CA SER A 691 10.29 -7.92 -23.75
C SER A 691 9.41 -7.50 -22.59
N LYS A 692 8.41 -8.31 -22.27
CA LYS A 692 7.50 -8.07 -21.16
C LYS A 692 7.35 -9.33 -20.34
N GLN A 693 7.66 -9.25 -19.05
CA GLN A 693 7.54 -10.39 -18.15
C GLN A 693 6.35 -10.22 -17.21
N LEU A 694 5.39 -11.14 -17.28
CA LEU A 694 4.26 -11.21 -16.37
C LEU A 694 4.54 -12.20 -15.25
N ARG A 695 4.18 -11.82 -14.02
CA ARG A 695 4.22 -12.70 -12.85
C ARG A 695 2.83 -13.23 -12.61
N LEU A 696 2.64 -14.55 -12.69
CA LEU A 696 1.29 -15.11 -12.57
C LEU A 696 0.69 -14.92 -11.17
N ILE A 697 1.53 -14.83 -10.13
CA ILE A 697 1.08 -14.52 -8.76
C ILE A 697 0.39 -13.15 -8.64
N ASP A 698 0.74 -12.18 -9.50
CA ASP A 698 0.13 -10.84 -9.46
C ASP A 698 -1.34 -10.87 -9.94
N TYR A 699 -1.78 -11.96 -10.58
CA TYR A 699 -3.15 -12.19 -11.04
C TYR A 699 -3.94 -13.15 -10.14
N ARG A 700 -3.38 -13.55 -8.99
CA ARG A 700 -4.02 -14.52 -8.07
C ARG A 700 -5.43 -14.10 -7.67
N GLU A 701 -5.59 -12.86 -7.23
CA GLU A 701 -6.90 -12.32 -6.81
C GLU A 701 -7.93 -12.40 -7.95
N VAL A 702 -7.51 -12.11 -9.19
CA VAL A 702 -8.38 -12.22 -10.38
C VAL A 702 -8.79 -13.66 -10.64
N PHE A 703 -7.86 -14.62 -10.49
CA PHE A 703 -8.17 -16.03 -10.67
C PHE A 703 -9.11 -16.56 -9.58
N GLU A 704 -8.86 -16.22 -8.32
CA GLU A 704 -9.72 -16.60 -7.18
C GLU A 704 -11.12 -16.00 -7.32
N GLU A 705 -11.22 -14.71 -7.66
CA GLU A 705 -12.47 -14.02 -7.96
C GLU A 705 -13.23 -14.71 -9.10
N MET A 706 -12.58 -15.02 -10.22
CA MET A 706 -13.28 -15.65 -11.35
C MET A 706 -13.67 -17.10 -11.06
N LEU A 707 -12.85 -17.87 -10.35
CA LEU A 707 -13.19 -19.24 -9.94
C LEU A 707 -14.37 -19.23 -8.96
N SER A 708 -14.47 -18.24 -8.06
CA SER A 708 -15.58 -18.10 -7.10
C SER A 708 -16.96 -17.93 -7.71
N ILE A 709 -17.03 -17.70 -9.03
CA ILE A 709 -18.28 -17.56 -9.79
C ILE A 709 -18.90 -18.93 -10.08
N THR A 710 -18.19 -20.04 -9.96
CA THR A 710 -18.73 -21.36 -10.30
C THR A 710 -18.60 -22.32 -9.14
N GLU A 711 -19.64 -23.16 -8.96
CA GLU A 711 -19.61 -24.28 -8.01
C GLU A 711 -18.97 -25.54 -8.61
N GLU A 712 -18.68 -25.52 -9.92
CA GLU A 712 -18.02 -26.60 -10.62
C GLU A 712 -16.57 -26.77 -10.13
N ALA A 713 -16.26 -27.96 -9.64
CA ALA A 713 -14.95 -28.27 -9.10
C ALA A 713 -13.85 -28.38 -10.18
N GLU A 714 -14.23 -28.62 -11.44
CA GLU A 714 -13.31 -28.81 -12.58
C GLU A 714 -13.13 -27.55 -13.43
N ALA A 715 -13.89 -26.49 -13.13
CA ALA A 715 -13.72 -25.20 -13.76
C ALA A 715 -12.28 -24.70 -13.62
N TYR A 716 -11.81 -24.05 -14.69
CA TYR A 716 -10.48 -23.48 -14.75
C TYR A 716 -10.49 -22.15 -15.49
N ILE A 717 -9.47 -21.35 -15.23
CA ILE A 717 -9.19 -20.11 -15.93
C ILE A 717 -8.22 -20.39 -17.07
N SER A 718 -8.60 -20.03 -18.30
CA SER A 718 -7.70 -19.98 -19.44
C SER A 718 -6.94 -18.64 -19.41
N PHE A 719 -5.63 -18.70 -19.21
CA PHE A 719 -4.71 -17.56 -19.28
C PHE A 719 -4.01 -17.57 -20.63
N GLU A 720 -4.36 -16.65 -21.53
CA GLU A 720 -3.88 -16.62 -22.91
C GLU A 720 -3.17 -15.32 -23.27
N VAL A 721 -1.99 -15.43 -23.89
CA VAL A 721 -1.28 -14.26 -24.44
C VAL A 721 -1.40 -14.23 -25.96
N LEU A 722 -1.96 -13.13 -26.46
CA LEU A 722 -2.21 -12.85 -27.86
C LEU A 722 -1.22 -11.77 -28.36
N LEU A 723 -0.61 -11.98 -29.52
CA LEU A 723 0.16 -10.96 -30.25
C LEU A 723 -0.49 -10.74 -31.62
N ASP A 724 -0.90 -9.51 -31.92
CA ASP A 724 -1.69 -9.11 -33.10
C ASP A 724 -2.88 -10.06 -33.36
N GLY A 725 -3.61 -10.39 -32.28
CA GLY A 725 -4.77 -11.29 -32.30
C GLY A 725 -4.47 -12.78 -32.44
N ARG A 726 -3.19 -13.20 -32.52
CA ARG A 726 -2.80 -14.62 -32.58
C ARG A 726 -2.34 -15.13 -31.22
N ARG A 727 -2.80 -16.33 -30.84
CA ARG A 727 -2.41 -16.98 -29.58
C ARG A 727 -1.01 -17.58 -29.63
N TYR A 728 -0.13 -17.15 -28.73
CA TYR A 728 1.25 -17.65 -28.61
C TYR A 728 1.48 -18.54 -27.39
N ALA A 729 0.73 -18.33 -26.30
CA ALA A 729 0.78 -19.16 -25.11
C ALA A 729 -0.60 -19.27 -24.45
N GLN A 730 -0.84 -20.41 -23.82
CA GLN A 730 -2.01 -20.69 -23.00
C GLN A 730 -1.56 -21.40 -21.71
N LEU A 731 -2.19 -21.10 -20.58
CA LEU A 731 -2.07 -21.86 -19.34
C LEU A 731 -3.47 -22.07 -18.75
N ARG A 732 -3.70 -23.19 -18.08
CA ARG A 732 -4.94 -23.43 -17.33
C ARG A 732 -4.66 -23.27 -15.85
N VAL A 733 -5.43 -22.42 -15.18
CA VAL A 733 -5.31 -22.19 -13.73
C VAL A 733 -6.58 -22.68 -13.03
N SER A 734 -6.48 -23.64 -12.12
CA SER A 734 -7.62 -24.26 -11.43
C SER A 734 -7.46 -24.22 -9.90
N ARG A 735 -8.51 -24.60 -9.17
CA ARG A 735 -8.45 -24.77 -7.70
C ARG A 735 -7.48 -25.89 -7.31
N TYR A 736 -7.55 -27.00 -8.03
CA TYR A 736 -6.77 -28.21 -7.79
C TYR A 736 -5.62 -28.35 -8.78
N SER A 737 -4.55 -29.02 -8.38
CA SER A 737 -3.37 -29.31 -9.21
C SER A 737 -3.63 -30.43 -10.21
N PHE A 738 -4.53 -31.36 -9.86
CA PHE A 738 -4.96 -32.47 -10.71
C PHE A 738 -6.24 -33.12 -10.16
N VAL A 739 -6.85 -34.00 -10.95
CA VAL A 739 -7.98 -34.86 -10.59
C VAL A 739 -7.51 -36.31 -10.52
N LEU A 740 -8.07 -37.09 -9.58
CA LEU A 740 -7.85 -38.53 -9.50
C LEU A 740 -8.87 -39.26 -10.36
N GLU A 741 -8.39 -40.12 -11.26
CA GLU A 741 -9.27 -41.01 -12.03
C GLU A 741 -9.41 -42.36 -11.36
N ASN A 742 -10.64 -42.88 -11.37
CA ASN A 742 -10.92 -44.23 -10.93
C ASN A 742 -10.20 -45.24 -11.84
N GLY A 743 -9.35 -46.05 -11.23
CA GLY A 743 -8.69 -47.15 -11.91
C GLY A 743 -9.42 -48.47 -11.80
N THR A 744 -8.66 -49.57 -11.84
CA THR A 744 -9.12 -50.87 -11.31
C THR A 744 -9.55 -50.72 -9.85
N ASP A 745 -10.41 -51.60 -9.32
CA ASP A 745 -11.07 -51.49 -7.98
C ASP A 745 -10.18 -51.01 -6.81
N ASP A 746 -8.87 -51.26 -6.86
CA ASP A 746 -7.90 -50.98 -5.79
C ASP A 746 -6.95 -49.77 -6.02
N LYS A 747 -7.14 -48.94 -7.08
CA LYS A 747 -6.20 -47.84 -7.41
C LYS A 747 -6.86 -46.57 -7.94
N PHE A 748 -6.25 -45.41 -7.64
CA PHE A 748 -6.49 -44.16 -8.34
C PHE A 748 -5.30 -43.76 -9.23
N PHE A 749 -5.60 -43.20 -10.40
CA PHE A 749 -4.62 -42.70 -11.36
C PHE A 749 -4.48 -41.18 -11.27
N ILE A 750 -3.24 -40.70 -11.21
CA ILE A 750 -2.92 -39.28 -11.42
C ILE A 750 -2.76 -39.06 -12.93
N GLN A 751 -3.41 -38.07 -13.53
CA GLN A 751 -3.23 -37.81 -14.97
C GLN A 751 -2.07 -36.87 -15.30
N ASN A 752 -1.71 -35.97 -14.38
CA ASN A 752 -0.73 -34.91 -14.64
C ASN A 752 0.71 -35.46 -14.66
N ASP A 753 1.29 -35.59 -15.85
CA ASP A 753 2.62 -36.17 -16.06
C ASP A 753 3.76 -35.37 -15.40
N HIS A 754 3.63 -34.04 -15.29
CA HIS A 754 4.60 -33.23 -14.57
C HIS A 754 4.60 -33.56 -13.07
N ILE A 755 3.41 -33.69 -12.49
CA ILE A 755 3.26 -34.08 -11.08
C ILE A 755 3.73 -35.52 -10.85
N LYS A 756 3.48 -36.44 -11.80
CA LYS A 756 4.06 -37.80 -11.71
C LYS A 756 5.58 -37.76 -11.67
N GLN A 757 6.21 -36.95 -12.52
CA GLN A 757 7.67 -36.81 -12.55
C GLN A 757 8.20 -36.20 -11.24
N ASP A 758 7.58 -35.15 -10.73
CA ASP A 758 7.96 -34.55 -9.43
C ASP A 758 7.82 -35.55 -8.27
N LEU A 759 6.76 -36.36 -8.28
CA LEU A 759 6.47 -37.34 -7.22
C LEU A 759 7.39 -38.58 -7.25
N THR A 760 8.06 -38.88 -8.37
CA THR A 760 8.95 -40.06 -8.49
C THR A 760 10.18 -40.02 -7.58
N GLY A 761 10.45 -38.90 -6.86
CA GLY A 761 11.48 -38.80 -5.82
C GLY A 761 11.02 -38.23 -4.47
N GLN A 762 9.73 -37.86 -4.34
CA GLN A 762 9.19 -37.13 -3.17
C GLN A 762 7.78 -37.60 -2.79
N ALA A 763 7.57 -38.91 -2.61
CA ALA A 763 6.24 -39.49 -2.34
C ALA A 763 5.48 -38.89 -1.13
N SER A 764 6.17 -38.25 -0.18
CA SER A 764 5.56 -37.58 0.99
C SER A 764 4.82 -36.28 0.67
N SER A 765 5.06 -35.64 -0.49
CA SER A 765 4.47 -34.34 -0.85
C SER A 765 3.00 -34.41 -1.28
N LEU A 766 2.48 -35.62 -1.57
CA LEU A 766 1.08 -35.83 -1.97
C LEU A 766 0.12 -35.97 -0.79
N SER A 767 0.59 -36.55 0.33
CA SER A 767 -0.11 -36.82 1.59
C SER A 767 -1.64 -36.89 1.46
N ALA A 768 -2.14 -38.02 0.93
CA ALA A 768 -3.53 -38.27 0.62
C ALA A 768 -4.18 -39.16 1.69
N ARG A 769 -5.39 -38.78 2.12
CA ARG A 769 -6.16 -39.47 3.17
C ARG A 769 -7.48 -39.97 2.65
N ALA A 770 -8.02 -40.99 3.31
CA ALA A 770 -9.39 -41.45 3.09
C ALA A 770 -10.14 -41.66 4.39
N GLN A 771 -11.42 -41.32 4.40
CA GLN A 771 -12.28 -41.46 5.56
C GLN A 771 -13.73 -41.73 5.13
N ARG A 772 -14.50 -42.40 6.00
CA ARG A 772 -15.95 -42.55 5.85
C ARG A 772 -16.64 -41.19 6.03
N LEU A 773 -17.37 -40.75 5.01
CA LEU A 773 -18.03 -39.44 5.02
C LEU A 773 -19.26 -39.41 5.95
N ASP A 774 -19.98 -40.52 6.06
CA ASP A 774 -21.18 -40.68 6.88
C ASP A 774 -20.89 -40.97 8.36
N ILE A 775 -19.63 -41.21 8.72
CA ILE A 775 -19.19 -41.39 10.12
C ILE A 775 -17.96 -40.50 10.40
N PRO A 776 -18.14 -39.16 10.40
CA PRO A 776 -17.06 -38.24 10.70
C PRO A 776 -16.66 -38.36 12.19
N GLY A 777 -15.41 -38.02 12.51
CA GLY A 777 -14.80 -38.15 13.83
C GLY A 777 -14.02 -39.46 14.08
N ILE A 778 -13.85 -40.32 13.06
CA ILE A 778 -13.03 -41.54 13.12
C ILE A 778 -11.66 -41.28 12.47
N ASP A 779 -10.62 -41.97 12.91
CA ASP A 779 -9.29 -41.88 12.29
C ASP A 779 -9.33 -42.12 10.77
N HIS A 780 -8.60 -41.28 10.04
CA HIS A 780 -8.42 -41.39 8.60
C HIS A 780 -7.39 -42.48 8.25
N LEU A 781 -7.49 -42.97 7.02
CA LEU A 781 -6.54 -43.89 6.41
C LEU A 781 -5.57 -43.11 5.54
N GLU A 782 -4.27 -43.32 5.72
CA GLU A 782 -3.24 -42.76 4.82
C GLU A 782 -3.12 -43.60 3.54
N LEU A 783 -3.11 -42.95 2.38
CA LEU A 783 -2.91 -43.61 1.09
C LEU A 783 -1.43 -43.57 0.71
N GLN A 784 -0.92 -44.72 0.26
CA GLN A 784 0.47 -44.82 -0.22
C GLN A 784 0.55 -44.54 -1.71
N TYR A 785 1.41 -43.58 -2.06
CA TYR A 785 1.83 -43.35 -3.43
C TYR A 785 2.80 -44.45 -3.88
N GLN A 786 2.57 -45.01 -5.06
CA GLN A 786 3.48 -45.95 -5.71
C GLN A 786 4.20 -45.26 -6.86
N GLU A 787 5.48 -45.62 -7.10
CA GLU A 787 6.36 -45.08 -8.15
C GLU A 787 5.79 -45.10 -9.58
N SER A 788 4.63 -45.74 -9.79
CA SER A 788 3.90 -45.81 -11.07
C SER A 788 2.88 -44.67 -11.29
N GLY A 789 2.81 -43.67 -10.40
CA GLY A 789 1.82 -42.59 -10.51
C GLY A 789 0.41 -42.98 -10.02
N HIS A 790 0.34 -43.93 -9.08
CA HIS A 790 -0.91 -44.45 -8.55
C HIS A 790 -0.99 -44.31 -7.04
N LEU A 791 -2.18 -44.00 -6.54
CA LEU A 791 -2.53 -44.12 -5.14
C LEU A 791 -3.17 -45.50 -4.92
N LYS A 792 -2.60 -46.30 -4.01
CA LYS A 792 -3.17 -47.61 -3.66
C LYS A 792 -4.24 -47.43 -2.57
N LEU A 793 -5.41 -48.03 -2.80
CA LEU A 793 -6.47 -48.04 -1.81
C LEU A 793 -6.14 -49.05 -0.68
N PRO A 794 -6.21 -48.65 0.59
CA PRO A 794 -6.07 -49.58 1.71
C PRO A 794 -7.18 -50.64 1.69
N PRO A 795 -6.92 -51.90 2.10
CA PRO A 795 -7.96 -52.93 2.17
C PRO A 795 -9.17 -52.54 3.03
N GLN A 796 -8.94 -51.72 4.07
CA GLN A 796 -9.96 -51.19 4.97
C GLN A 796 -10.97 -50.29 4.25
N LEU A 797 -10.55 -49.66 3.15
CA LEU A 797 -11.43 -48.83 2.32
C LEU A 797 -12.49 -49.68 1.62
N LYS A 798 -12.38 -51.02 1.57
CA LYS A 798 -13.39 -51.91 0.97
C LYS A 798 -14.63 -52.13 1.83
N SER A 799 -14.74 -51.50 3.01
CA SER A 799 -15.97 -51.59 3.79
C SER A 799 -17.11 -50.79 3.16
N PRO A 800 -18.37 -51.27 3.22
CA PRO A 800 -19.51 -50.61 2.58
C PRO A 800 -19.73 -49.18 3.06
N GLY A 801 -20.10 -48.26 2.17
CA GLY A 801 -20.44 -46.87 2.50
C GLY A 801 -19.70 -45.82 1.66
N PRO A 802 -19.98 -44.52 1.90
CA PRO A 802 -19.35 -43.41 1.20
C PRO A 802 -17.96 -43.10 1.78
N TRP A 803 -16.92 -43.24 0.96
CA TRP A 803 -15.55 -42.90 1.32
C TRP A 803 -15.08 -41.66 0.56
N ILE A 804 -14.63 -40.63 1.28
CA ILE A 804 -13.97 -39.48 0.68
C ILE A 804 -12.46 -39.67 0.69
N VAL A 805 -11.82 -39.44 -0.45
CA VAL A 805 -10.36 -39.38 -0.61
C VAL A 805 -9.96 -37.94 -0.86
N TYR A 806 -9.06 -37.39 -0.04
CA TYR A 806 -8.78 -35.96 0.00
C TYR A 806 -7.31 -35.66 0.37
N PRO A 807 -6.78 -34.49 -0.03
CA PRO A 807 -5.44 -34.06 0.39
C PRO A 807 -5.45 -33.63 1.87
N SER A 808 -4.40 -34.01 2.59
CA SER A 808 -4.17 -33.51 3.95
C SER A 808 -3.79 -32.02 3.96
N THR A 809 -3.89 -31.37 5.12
CA THR A 809 -3.49 -29.95 5.30
C THR A 809 -2.00 -29.70 5.08
N SER A 810 -1.17 -30.74 5.10
CA SER A 810 0.27 -30.68 4.86
C SER A 810 0.67 -31.10 3.44
N ALA A 811 -0.27 -31.34 2.53
CA ALA A 811 0.03 -31.73 1.16
C ALA A 811 0.51 -30.52 0.33
N ASP A 812 1.60 -30.71 -0.42
CA ASP A 812 2.14 -29.68 -1.33
C ASP A 812 1.30 -29.55 -2.60
N TYR A 813 0.61 -30.64 -2.99
CA TYR A 813 -0.29 -30.66 -4.13
C TYR A 813 -1.73 -30.94 -3.69
N MET A 814 -2.59 -29.93 -3.80
CA MET A 814 -4.03 -30.10 -3.62
C MET A 814 -4.63 -30.80 -4.84
N PHE A 815 -5.33 -31.91 -4.63
CA PHE A 815 -6.13 -32.60 -5.65
C PHE A 815 -7.61 -32.52 -5.32
N LYS A 816 -8.47 -32.65 -6.35
CA LYS A 816 -9.93 -32.64 -6.18
C LYS A 816 -10.35 -33.83 -5.30
N PRO A 817 -11.04 -33.61 -4.16
CA PRO A 817 -11.54 -34.71 -3.35
C PRO A 817 -12.49 -35.62 -4.14
N VAL A 818 -12.37 -36.93 -3.94
CA VAL A 818 -13.19 -37.93 -4.64
C VAL A 818 -14.02 -38.71 -3.64
N ILE A 819 -15.32 -38.80 -3.87
CA ILE A 819 -16.23 -39.64 -3.09
C ILE A 819 -16.44 -40.94 -3.84
N LYS A 820 -16.11 -42.07 -3.21
CA LYS A 820 -16.32 -43.42 -3.72
C LYS A 820 -17.37 -44.11 -2.87
N PHE A 821 -18.49 -44.49 -3.49
CA PHE A 821 -19.53 -45.29 -2.85
C PHE A 821 -19.19 -46.76 -3.03
N ILE A 822 -19.12 -47.50 -1.91
CA ILE A 822 -18.79 -48.93 -1.92
C ILE A 822 -20.03 -49.71 -1.53
N ASP A 823 -20.45 -50.59 -2.45
CA ASP A 823 -21.64 -51.38 -2.32
C ASP A 823 -21.56 -52.37 -1.15
N GLY A 824 -22.68 -52.52 -0.44
CA GLY A 824 -22.84 -53.49 0.63
C GLY A 824 -23.87 -53.03 1.65
N ASN A 825 -24.05 -53.82 2.70
CA ASN A 825 -24.99 -53.49 3.76
C ASN A 825 -24.34 -52.44 4.69
N VAL A 826 -24.76 -51.19 4.54
CA VAL A 826 -24.35 -50.10 5.44
C VAL A 826 -25.33 -50.04 6.59
N ASP A 827 -24.87 -49.69 7.79
CA ASP A 827 -25.76 -49.46 8.93
C ASP A 827 -26.79 -48.39 8.56
N GLN A 828 -28.07 -48.64 8.89
CA GLN A 828 -29.13 -47.63 8.76
C GLN A 828 -28.91 -46.54 9.79
N LEU A 829 -28.28 -45.45 9.36
CA LEU A 829 -28.09 -44.24 10.15
C LEU A 829 -29.28 -43.30 9.94
N GLY A 830 -29.55 -42.42 10.91
CA GLY A 830 -30.57 -41.37 10.77
C GLY A 830 -29.97 -40.04 10.34
N GLY A 831 -30.85 -39.11 9.93
CA GLY A 831 -30.53 -37.70 9.76
C GLY A 831 -29.49 -37.40 8.67
N LEU A 832 -28.52 -36.55 8.99
CA LEU A 832 -27.47 -36.14 8.06
C LEU A 832 -26.63 -37.32 7.55
N ARG A 833 -26.39 -38.32 8.40
CA ARG A 833 -25.56 -39.46 8.04
C ARG A 833 -26.19 -40.32 6.95
N SER A 834 -27.52 -40.52 6.98
CA SER A 834 -28.22 -41.20 5.88
C SER A 834 -28.18 -40.41 4.57
N ALA A 835 -28.30 -39.08 4.62
CA ALA A 835 -28.21 -38.25 3.42
C ALA A 835 -26.84 -38.41 2.72
N LEU A 836 -25.76 -38.49 3.50
CA LEU A 836 -24.39 -38.68 2.99
C LEU A 836 -24.15 -40.05 2.36
N GLN A 837 -24.98 -41.06 2.65
CA GLN A 837 -24.89 -42.39 2.06
C GLN A 837 -25.49 -42.48 0.65
N ILE A 838 -26.28 -41.50 0.24
CA ILE A 838 -26.97 -41.50 -1.06
C ILE A 838 -25.96 -41.25 -2.18
N SER A 839 -25.85 -42.19 -3.12
CA SER A 839 -24.91 -42.11 -4.24
C SER A 839 -25.39 -41.19 -5.36
N ASP A 840 -26.69 -41.22 -5.67
CA ASP A 840 -27.30 -40.31 -6.63
C ASP A 840 -27.22 -38.85 -6.15
N LYS A 841 -26.79 -37.96 -7.05
CA LYS A 841 -26.52 -36.57 -6.68
C LYS A 841 -27.80 -35.78 -6.42
N GLU A 842 -28.84 -35.95 -7.25
CA GLU A 842 -30.07 -35.17 -7.11
C GLU A 842 -30.86 -35.64 -5.89
N GLU A 843 -30.96 -36.95 -5.67
CA GLU A 843 -31.59 -37.52 -4.48
C GLU A 843 -30.85 -37.09 -3.20
N ARG A 844 -29.51 -37.10 -3.21
CA ARG A 844 -28.70 -36.64 -2.08
C ARG A 844 -28.95 -35.17 -1.77
N ILE A 845 -29.00 -34.30 -2.79
CA ILE A 845 -29.26 -32.87 -2.61
C ILE A 845 -30.63 -32.65 -1.95
N ASN A 846 -31.66 -33.33 -2.44
CA ASN A 846 -33.01 -33.22 -1.90
C ASN A 846 -33.08 -33.67 -0.42
N GLU A 847 -32.41 -34.77 -0.07
CA GLU A 847 -32.38 -35.24 1.32
C GLU A 847 -31.56 -34.31 2.22
N LEU A 848 -30.44 -33.77 1.73
CA LEU A 848 -29.63 -32.78 2.46
C LEU A 848 -30.44 -31.53 2.78
N ASP A 849 -31.23 -31.02 1.83
CA ASP A 849 -32.12 -29.89 2.07
C ASP A 849 -33.14 -30.19 3.17
N GLY A 850 -33.78 -31.37 3.11
CA GLY A 850 -34.72 -31.82 4.13
C GLY A 850 -34.09 -31.98 5.52
N VAL A 851 -32.83 -32.41 5.60
CA VAL A 851 -32.06 -32.46 6.86
C VAL A 851 -31.74 -31.05 7.37
N ILE A 852 -31.28 -30.15 6.50
CA ILE A 852 -30.96 -28.76 6.88
C ILE A 852 -32.19 -28.03 7.42
N GLU A 853 -33.37 -28.25 6.82
CA GLU A 853 -34.63 -27.68 7.33
C GLU A 853 -34.94 -28.13 8.77
N LYS A 854 -34.69 -29.40 9.10
CA LYS A 854 -34.86 -29.93 10.46
C LYS A 854 -33.81 -29.38 11.43
N LEU A 855 -32.54 -29.28 11.00
CA LEU A 855 -31.44 -28.71 11.78
C LEU A 855 -31.72 -27.26 12.20
N VAL A 856 -32.22 -26.46 11.27
CA VAL A 856 -32.52 -25.04 11.49
C VAL A 856 -33.67 -24.84 12.48
N GLN A 857 -34.59 -25.80 12.58
CA GLN A 857 -35.71 -25.73 13.53
C GLN A 857 -35.32 -26.12 14.95
N ASN A 858 -34.21 -26.84 15.13
CA ASN A 858 -33.77 -27.34 16.43
C ASN A 858 -32.25 -27.14 16.65
N PRO A 859 -31.85 -26.09 17.39
CA PRO A 859 -30.44 -25.83 17.69
C PRO A 859 -29.74 -26.94 18.49
N SER A 860 -30.51 -27.74 19.22
CA SER A 860 -30.02 -28.89 20.00
C SER A 860 -30.04 -30.21 19.22
N HIS A 861 -30.27 -30.16 17.90
CA HIS A 861 -30.29 -31.35 17.07
C HIS A 861 -28.91 -32.03 17.03
N GLU A 862 -28.89 -33.36 17.17
CA GLU A 862 -27.65 -34.14 17.27
C GLU A 862 -26.72 -33.98 16.05
N ASP A 863 -27.31 -33.85 14.85
CA ASP A 863 -26.59 -33.65 13.60
C ASP A 863 -25.76 -32.35 13.54
N TRP A 864 -25.98 -31.35 14.41
CA TRP A 864 -25.06 -30.21 14.52
C TRP A 864 -23.65 -30.65 14.95
N THR A 865 -23.55 -31.71 15.75
CA THR A 865 -22.26 -32.32 16.11
C THR A 865 -21.60 -32.95 14.88
N VAL A 866 -22.39 -33.58 14.00
CA VAL A 866 -21.89 -34.17 12.76
C VAL A 866 -21.39 -33.07 11.82
N VAL A 867 -22.11 -31.94 11.70
CA VAL A 867 -21.64 -30.76 10.96
C VAL A 867 -20.31 -30.27 11.50
N ALA A 868 -20.18 -30.13 12.83
CA ALA A 868 -18.93 -29.69 13.45
C ALA A 868 -17.75 -30.64 13.17
N GLN A 869 -17.99 -31.96 13.16
CA GLN A 869 -16.98 -32.94 12.80
C GLN A 869 -16.54 -32.80 11.33
N LEU A 870 -17.49 -32.63 10.41
CA LEU A 870 -17.19 -32.40 8.99
C LEU A 870 -16.39 -31.11 8.76
N VAL A 871 -16.71 -30.03 9.49
CA VAL A 871 -15.94 -28.78 9.44
C VAL A 871 -14.51 -29.01 9.96
N ASN A 872 -14.33 -29.76 11.04
CA ASN A 872 -13.00 -30.02 11.58
C ASN A 872 -12.12 -30.88 10.66
N GLU A 873 -12.71 -31.84 9.95
CA GLU A 873 -11.98 -32.82 9.12
C GLU A 873 -11.77 -32.36 7.67
N PHE A 874 -12.76 -31.67 7.12
CA PHE A 874 -12.82 -31.30 5.70
C PHE A 874 -12.88 -29.79 5.48
N GLY A 875 -12.92 -28.99 6.55
CA GLY A 875 -13.05 -27.54 6.46
C GLY A 875 -11.87 -26.87 5.77
N HIS A 876 -10.68 -27.48 5.68
CA HIS A 876 -9.54 -26.93 4.91
C HIS A 876 -9.68 -27.10 3.40
N LEU A 877 -10.56 -27.99 2.94
CA LEU A 877 -10.81 -28.21 1.51
C LEU A 877 -11.63 -27.05 0.93
N PRO A 878 -11.55 -26.77 -0.38
CA PRO A 878 -12.43 -25.79 -1.00
C PRO A 878 -13.89 -26.14 -0.77
N LEU A 879 -14.74 -25.16 -0.48
CA LEU A 879 -16.14 -25.39 -0.08
C LEU A 879 -16.97 -26.05 -1.18
N SER A 880 -16.57 -25.94 -2.45
CA SER A 880 -17.18 -26.66 -3.57
C SER A 880 -16.97 -28.19 -3.54
N SER A 881 -16.10 -28.70 -2.66
CA SER A 881 -15.77 -30.14 -2.56
C SER A 881 -16.90 -31.00 -2.01
N LEU A 882 -17.77 -30.45 -1.17
CA LEU A 882 -18.85 -31.18 -0.51
C LEU A 882 -20.20 -30.53 -0.84
N ASP A 883 -21.18 -31.34 -1.22
CA ASP A 883 -22.52 -30.84 -1.55
C ASP A 883 -23.19 -30.16 -0.34
N MET A 884 -22.88 -30.62 0.88
CA MET A 884 -23.38 -30.02 2.12
C MET A 884 -23.06 -28.53 2.26
N TRP A 885 -21.84 -28.10 1.94
CA TRP A 885 -21.46 -26.68 2.04
C TRP A 885 -22.23 -25.83 1.02
N LYS A 886 -22.43 -26.35 -0.19
CA LYS A 886 -23.25 -25.70 -1.21
C LYS A 886 -24.70 -25.57 -0.73
N ARG A 887 -25.28 -26.64 -0.17
CA ARG A 887 -26.67 -26.60 0.33
C ARG A 887 -26.85 -25.66 1.52
N LEU A 888 -25.86 -25.57 2.41
CA LEU A 888 -25.85 -24.58 3.49
C LEU A 888 -25.86 -23.14 2.94
N ALA A 889 -25.05 -22.85 1.90
CA ALA A 889 -25.02 -21.52 1.27
C ALA A 889 -26.38 -21.10 0.67
N HIS A 890 -27.20 -22.06 0.24
CA HIS A 890 -28.56 -21.83 -0.28
C HIS A 890 -29.63 -21.69 0.80
N ASN A 891 -29.30 -21.95 2.07
CA ASN A 891 -30.24 -21.86 3.18
C ASN A 891 -29.85 -20.72 4.13
N TYR A 892 -30.55 -19.58 4.01
CA TYR A 892 -30.24 -18.37 4.77
C TYR A 892 -30.35 -18.55 6.29
N ASP A 893 -31.33 -19.32 6.76
CA ASP A 893 -31.46 -19.61 8.18
C ASP A 893 -30.27 -20.44 8.69
N ALA A 894 -29.81 -21.42 7.91
CA ALA A 894 -28.65 -22.23 8.26
C ALA A 894 -27.38 -21.38 8.33
N MET A 895 -27.16 -20.48 7.37
CA MET A 895 -26.01 -19.56 7.40
C MET A 895 -26.08 -18.56 8.57
N ALA A 896 -27.27 -18.06 8.90
CA ALA A 896 -27.47 -17.21 10.06
C ALA A 896 -27.14 -17.97 11.36
N MET A 897 -27.61 -19.22 11.51
CA MET A 897 -27.33 -20.06 12.69
C MET A 897 -25.86 -20.46 12.80
N LEU A 898 -25.20 -20.78 11.69
CA LEU A 898 -23.75 -21.03 11.70
C LEU A 898 -22.98 -19.80 12.19
N SER A 899 -23.43 -18.60 11.81
CA SER A 899 -22.83 -17.33 12.19
C SER A 899 -23.01 -16.98 13.68
N THR A 900 -24.05 -17.50 14.35
CA THR A 900 -24.26 -17.34 15.81
C THR A 900 -23.46 -18.31 16.67
N GLY A 901 -22.53 -19.07 16.08
CA GLY A 901 -21.59 -19.90 16.81
C GLY A 901 -22.19 -21.20 17.37
N ILE A 902 -23.24 -21.72 16.71
CA ILE A 902 -23.87 -23.01 17.07
C ILE A 902 -22.88 -24.19 17.01
N ILE A 903 -21.86 -24.08 16.15
CA ILE A 903 -20.74 -25.03 16.08
C ILE A 903 -19.41 -24.29 16.20
N SER A 904 -18.39 -25.00 16.68
CA SER A 904 -17.01 -24.53 16.60
C SER A 904 -16.50 -24.70 15.17
N CYS A 905 -16.02 -23.63 14.57
CA CYS A 905 -15.39 -23.61 13.26
C CYS A 905 -14.03 -22.91 13.32
N PRO A 906 -13.08 -23.24 12.41
CA PRO A 906 -11.83 -22.50 12.26
C PRO A 906 -12.07 -21.02 11.97
N ASP A 907 -11.12 -20.18 12.40
CA ASP A 907 -11.12 -18.76 12.03
C ASP A 907 -11.13 -18.64 10.49
N ASP A 908 -11.95 -17.73 9.96
CA ASP A 908 -12.19 -17.48 8.53
C ASP A 908 -13.02 -18.52 7.75
N PHE A 909 -13.46 -19.64 8.36
CA PHE A 909 -14.26 -20.65 7.64
C PHE A 909 -15.56 -20.09 7.04
N LEU A 910 -16.29 -19.25 7.78
CA LEU A 910 -17.55 -18.67 7.32
C LEU A 910 -17.35 -17.63 6.22
N ASP A 911 -16.27 -16.84 6.29
CA ASP A 911 -15.97 -15.84 5.25
C ASP A 911 -15.72 -16.49 3.90
N ARG A 912 -15.16 -17.71 3.89
CA ARG A 912 -14.91 -18.46 2.67
C ARG A 912 -16.16 -18.79 1.88
N PHE A 913 -17.35 -18.82 2.50
CA PHE A 913 -18.60 -18.95 1.75
C PHE A 913 -18.77 -17.80 0.76
N ALA A 914 -18.47 -16.56 1.19
CA ALA A 914 -18.54 -15.39 0.33
C ALA A 914 -17.37 -15.28 -0.67
N LEU A 915 -16.29 -16.04 -0.46
CA LEU A 915 -15.09 -16.03 -1.31
C LEU A 915 -15.03 -17.20 -2.31
N GLU A 916 -15.63 -18.35 -2.00
CA GLU A 916 -15.47 -19.59 -2.79
C GLU A 916 -16.76 -20.08 -3.44
N LEU A 917 -17.92 -19.66 -2.94
CA LEU A 917 -19.25 -20.02 -3.43
C LEU A 917 -20.00 -18.77 -3.90
N PRO A 918 -21.05 -18.87 -4.73
CA PRO A 918 -21.88 -17.75 -5.15
C PRO A 918 -22.81 -17.26 -4.01
N PHE A 919 -22.21 -16.75 -2.93
CA PHE A 919 -22.90 -16.31 -1.73
C PHE A 919 -22.45 -14.91 -1.29
N LEU A 920 -23.37 -14.17 -0.67
CA LEU A 920 -23.15 -12.89 0.02
C LEU A 920 -23.97 -12.88 1.31
N PHE A 921 -23.39 -12.37 2.40
CA PHE A 921 -24.10 -12.27 3.69
C PHE A 921 -25.31 -11.32 3.63
N GLU A 922 -25.28 -10.37 2.71
CA GLU A 922 -26.37 -9.44 2.39
C GLU A 922 -27.62 -10.15 1.82
N PHE A 923 -27.52 -11.42 1.40
CA PHE A 923 -28.68 -12.22 0.99
C PHE A 923 -29.50 -12.72 2.17
N ILE A 924 -28.91 -12.80 3.37
CA ILE A 924 -29.59 -13.34 4.54
C ILE A 924 -30.63 -12.32 5.03
N PRO A 925 -31.92 -12.67 5.06
CA PRO A 925 -32.98 -11.80 5.56
C PRO A 925 -32.81 -11.47 7.05
N ILE A 926 -33.32 -10.31 7.46
CA ILE A 926 -33.34 -9.92 8.88
C ILE A 926 -34.12 -10.94 9.71
N ALA A 927 -35.20 -11.51 9.16
CA ALA A 927 -35.99 -12.55 9.83
C ALA A 927 -35.16 -13.81 10.15
N SER A 928 -34.31 -14.25 9.22
CA SER A 928 -33.38 -15.38 9.43
C SER A 928 -32.36 -15.08 10.51
N TRP A 929 -31.79 -13.87 10.52
CA TRP A 929 -30.91 -13.42 11.59
C TRP A 929 -31.64 -13.38 12.94
N ALA A 930 -32.85 -12.83 13.00
CA ALA A 930 -33.63 -12.73 14.24
C ALA A 930 -33.97 -14.12 14.81
N LYS A 931 -34.39 -15.04 13.93
CA LYS A 931 -34.64 -16.44 14.28
C LYS A 931 -33.39 -17.11 14.84
N ALA A 932 -32.24 -16.98 14.16
CA ALA A 932 -30.98 -17.55 14.61
C ALA A 932 -30.51 -16.95 15.95
N SER A 933 -30.66 -15.64 16.12
CA SER A 933 -30.33 -14.93 17.36
C SER A 933 -31.19 -15.41 18.53
N LEU A 934 -32.52 -15.45 18.37
CA LEU A 934 -33.48 -15.97 19.35
C LEU A 934 -33.11 -17.40 19.77
N LEU A 935 -32.91 -18.29 18.80
CA LEU A 935 -32.59 -19.69 19.02
C LEU A 935 -31.22 -19.89 19.71
N SER A 936 -30.24 -19.04 19.44
CA SER A 936 -28.89 -19.15 20.03
C SER A 936 -28.83 -18.80 21.53
N VAL A 937 -29.86 -18.09 22.02
CA VAL A 937 -29.96 -17.62 23.39
C VAL A 937 -31.17 -18.18 24.14
N SER A 938 -31.99 -19.05 23.52
CA SER A 938 -33.24 -19.56 24.08
C SER A 938 -33.09 -20.18 25.47
N ASP A 939 -31.99 -20.91 25.70
CA ASP A 939 -31.71 -21.58 26.98
C ASP A 939 -31.42 -20.58 28.13
N TYR A 940 -31.13 -19.33 27.79
CA TYR A 940 -30.76 -18.25 28.71
C TYR A 940 -31.87 -17.21 28.90
N GLN A 941 -32.94 -17.25 28.10
CA GLN A 941 -33.97 -16.20 28.06
C GLN A 941 -34.66 -15.97 29.40
N ASP A 942 -34.91 -17.03 30.16
CA ASP A 942 -35.55 -16.93 31.48
C ASP A 942 -34.60 -16.45 32.59
N GLN A 943 -33.29 -16.40 32.33
CA GLN A 943 -32.25 -16.16 33.33
C GLN A 943 -31.55 -14.80 33.17
N PHE A 944 -31.62 -14.19 31.99
CA PHE A 944 -30.85 -13.00 31.63
C PHE A 944 -31.72 -11.93 30.97
N SER A 945 -31.37 -10.66 31.17
CA SER A 945 -32.01 -9.53 30.51
C SER A 945 -31.68 -9.47 29.01
N PRO A 946 -32.51 -8.81 28.16
CA PRO A 946 -32.23 -8.64 26.74
C PRO A 946 -30.84 -8.08 26.42
N SER A 947 -30.29 -7.19 27.28
CA SER A 947 -28.92 -6.69 27.14
C SER A 947 -27.85 -7.76 27.38
N GLU A 948 -28.05 -8.61 28.39
CA GLU A 948 -27.12 -9.71 28.70
C GLU A 948 -27.20 -10.80 27.63
N LEU A 949 -28.40 -11.09 27.10
CA LEU A 949 -28.58 -11.98 25.95
C LEU A 949 -27.85 -11.46 24.71
N ASN A 950 -27.88 -10.15 24.46
CA ASN A 950 -27.12 -9.53 23.38
C ASN A 950 -25.59 -9.62 23.59
N GLU A 951 -25.10 -9.49 24.82
CA GLU A 951 -23.67 -9.72 25.11
C GLU A 951 -23.27 -11.18 24.87
N ILE A 952 -24.11 -12.13 25.28
CA ILE A 952 -23.91 -13.57 25.03
C ILE A 952 -23.87 -13.84 23.52
N LEU A 953 -24.84 -13.33 22.76
CA LEU A 953 -24.88 -13.47 21.31
C LEU A 953 -23.61 -12.91 20.66
N ASN A 954 -23.21 -11.68 21.00
CA ASN A 954 -22.01 -11.05 20.46
C ASN A 954 -20.72 -11.81 20.79
N SER A 955 -20.67 -12.50 21.94
CA SER A 955 -19.53 -13.36 22.30
C SER A 955 -19.44 -14.63 21.46
N LYS A 956 -20.57 -15.12 20.94
CA LYS A 956 -20.66 -16.34 20.12
C LYS A 956 -20.51 -16.09 18.63
N LEU A 957 -20.72 -14.86 18.16
CA LEU A 957 -20.62 -14.51 16.73
C LEU A 957 -19.24 -14.90 16.16
N LYS A 958 -19.26 -15.71 15.09
CA LYS A 958 -18.07 -16.21 14.39
C LYS A 958 -17.71 -15.43 13.13
N VAL A 959 -18.33 -14.27 12.95
CA VAL A 959 -18.17 -13.44 11.76
C VAL A 959 -16.99 -12.47 11.94
N THR A 960 -16.09 -12.40 10.95
CA THR A 960 -14.83 -11.64 11.06
C THR A 960 -15.05 -10.13 10.98
N ASN A 961 -13.99 -9.34 11.23
CA ASN A 961 -14.07 -7.88 11.17
C ASN A 961 -14.47 -7.35 9.78
N TRP A 962 -14.18 -8.08 8.69
CA TRP A 962 -14.49 -7.66 7.32
C TRP A 962 -15.99 -7.72 7.01
N SER A 963 -16.68 -8.76 7.50
CA SER A 963 -18.11 -8.98 7.36
C SER A 963 -18.92 -8.33 8.49
N ARG A 964 -18.30 -8.06 9.65
CA ARG A 964 -18.93 -7.38 10.79
C ARG A 964 -19.44 -5.98 10.44
N ASP A 965 -18.69 -5.21 9.66
CA ASP A 965 -19.11 -3.85 9.30
C ASP A 965 -20.44 -3.87 8.56
N ILE A 966 -20.65 -4.74 7.57
CA ILE A 966 -21.92 -4.77 6.83
C ILE A 966 -23.07 -5.42 7.62
N LEU A 967 -22.74 -6.29 8.58
CA LEU A 967 -23.71 -7.03 9.40
C LEU A 967 -24.09 -6.36 10.72
N GLU A 968 -23.38 -5.31 11.14
CA GLU A 968 -23.65 -4.59 12.40
C GLU A 968 -25.12 -4.21 12.58
N LEU A 969 -25.73 -3.64 11.53
CA LEU A 969 -27.13 -3.20 11.58
C LEU A 969 -28.12 -4.38 11.46
N PRO A 970 -27.95 -5.34 10.52
CA PRO A 970 -28.71 -6.60 10.52
C PRO A 970 -28.69 -7.34 11.87
N LEU A 971 -27.53 -7.45 12.52
CA LEU A 971 -27.39 -8.08 13.83
C LEU A 971 -28.09 -7.28 14.93
N SER A 972 -28.02 -5.96 14.90
CA SER A 972 -28.77 -5.09 15.83
C SER A 972 -30.28 -5.29 15.66
N PHE A 973 -30.78 -5.34 14.42
CA PHE A 973 -32.19 -5.65 14.16
C PHE A 973 -32.55 -7.07 14.59
N SER A 974 -31.65 -8.03 14.41
CA SER A 974 -31.89 -9.41 14.84
C SER A 974 -32.09 -9.53 16.36
N ALA A 975 -31.34 -8.76 17.15
CA ALA A 975 -31.50 -8.74 18.61
C ALA A 975 -32.81 -8.08 19.03
N PHE A 976 -33.22 -7.01 18.32
CA PHE A 976 -34.50 -6.34 18.53
C PHE A 976 -35.67 -7.25 18.20
N PHE A 977 -35.75 -7.80 16.98
CA PHE A 977 -36.84 -8.67 16.56
C PHE A 977 -36.80 -10.06 17.21
N GLY A 978 -35.62 -10.50 17.65
CA GLY A 978 -35.43 -11.81 18.28
C GLY A 978 -35.85 -11.82 19.75
N PHE A 979 -35.37 -10.89 20.56
CA PHE A 979 -35.60 -10.89 22.02
C PHE A 979 -35.78 -9.47 22.60
N ASP A 980 -36.35 -8.57 21.81
CA ASP A 980 -36.74 -7.20 22.20
C ASP A 980 -35.60 -6.33 22.74
N TYR A 981 -34.35 -6.59 22.33
CA TYR A 981 -33.21 -5.74 22.69
C TYR A 981 -33.07 -4.55 21.74
N LEU A 982 -33.36 -3.35 22.24
CA LEU A 982 -33.13 -2.10 21.50
C LEU A 982 -31.72 -1.57 21.77
N SER A 983 -30.82 -1.67 20.79
CA SER A 983 -29.46 -1.15 20.93
C SER A 983 -29.43 0.39 20.93
N PRO A 984 -28.42 1.02 21.57
CA PRO A 984 -28.27 2.49 21.53
C PRO A 984 -28.17 3.07 20.11
N ASP A 985 -27.68 2.28 19.16
CA ASP A 985 -27.59 2.68 17.76
C ASP A 985 -28.99 2.71 17.13
N LEU A 986 -29.83 1.70 17.40
CA LEU A 986 -31.24 1.67 16.97
C LEU A 986 -32.10 2.76 17.62
N GLU A 987 -31.80 3.16 18.86
CA GLU A 987 -32.48 4.28 19.53
C GLU A 987 -32.20 5.63 18.86
N ARG A 988 -31.03 5.78 18.25
CA ARG A 988 -30.57 7.02 17.61
C ARG A 988 -30.98 7.14 16.15
N ILE A 989 -31.53 6.08 15.57
CA ILE A 989 -32.02 6.09 14.19
C ILE A 989 -33.19 7.09 14.09
N ASN A 990 -32.97 8.14 13.31
CA ASN A 990 -33.95 9.16 13.00
C ASN A 990 -33.95 9.39 11.49
N GLU A 991 -35.12 9.34 10.87
CA GLU A 991 -35.30 9.45 9.43
C GLU A 991 -34.72 10.75 8.84
N GLU A 992 -34.85 11.90 9.52
CA GLU A 992 -34.29 13.17 9.06
C GLU A 992 -32.76 13.14 9.05
N ILE A 993 -32.15 12.56 10.09
CA ILE A 993 -30.69 12.42 10.20
C ILE A 993 -30.16 11.43 9.15
N ILE A 994 -30.92 10.36 8.89
CA ILE A 994 -30.59 9.38 7.84
C ILE A 994 -30.65 10.04 6.48
N ASN A 995 -31.74 10.72 6.11
CA ASN A 995 -31.86 11.37 4.80
C ASN A 995 -30.76 12.43 4.61
N PHE A 996 -30.43 13.20 5.65
CA PHE A 996 -29.33 14.15 5.62
C PHE A 996 -27.95 13.47 5.45
N SER A 997 -27.68 12.38 6.17
CA SER A 997 -26.39 11.68 6.10
C SER A 997 -26.26 10.77 4.86
N PHE A 998 -27.38 10.33 4.31
CA PHE A 998 -27.43 9.41 3.18
C PHE A 998 -27.43 10.14 1.84
N LEU A 999 -28.32 11.12 1.65
CA LEU A 999 -28.58 11.77 0.36
C LEU A 999 -28.34 13.29 0.35
N GLU A 1000 -28.83 14.02 1.35
CA GLU A 1000 -29.04 15.48 1.23
C GLU A 1000 -27.90 16.38 1.74
N GLY A 1001 -27.13 15.90 2.72
CA GLY A 1001 -26.07 16.69 3.36
C GLY A 1001 -24.85 16.93 2.45
N PRO A 1002 -24.06 17.99 2.72
CA PRO A 1002 -22.85 18.29 1.95
C PRO A 1002 -21.78 17.19 2.07
N GLU A 1003 -21.77 16.48 3.20
CA GLU A 1003 -20.91 15.32 3.48
C GLU A 1003 -21.69 13.99 3.42
N SER A 1004 -22.83 13.95 2.73
CA SER A 1004 -23.63 12.75 2.65
C SER A 1004 -22.88 11.61 1.95
N ALA A 1005 -23.23 10.36 2.25
CA ALA A 1005 -22.66 9.19 1.59
C ALA A 1005 -22.76 9.29 0.06
N TYR A 1006 -23.87 9.85 -0.43
CA TYR A 1006 -24.11 10.07 -1.85
C TYR A 1006 -23.17 11.13 -2.45
N GLN A 1007 -23.01 12.29 -1.79
CA GLN A 1007 -22.06 13.30 -2.28
C GLN A 1007 -20.62 12.79 -2.24
N ASN A 1008 -20.26 12.02 -1.21
CA ASN A 1008 -18.95 11.39 -1.11
C ASN A 1008 -18.68 10.33 -2.19
N LEU A 1009 -19.70 9.57 -2.62
CA LEU A 1009 -19.59 8.70 -3.80
C LEU A 1009 -19.30 9.53 -5.05
N ARG A 1010 -20.05 10.62 -5.27
CA ARG A 1010 -19.88 11.48 -6.45
C ARG A 1010 -18.53 12.18 -6.47
N ASN A 1011 -18.07 12.68 -5.33
CA ASN A 1011 -16.78 13.35 -5.21
C ASN A 1011 -15.62 12.38 -5.45
N ARG A 1012 -15.69 11.15 -4.93
CA ARG A 1012 -14.63 10.14 -5.14
C ARG A 1012 -14.57 9.59 -6.56
N ASN A 1013 -15.67 9.70 -7.30
CA ASN A 1013 -15.79 9.18 -8.67
C ASN A 1013 -16.06 10.30 -9.69
N SER A 1014 -15.71 11.56 -9.36
CA SER A 1014 -16.00 12.74 -10.20
C SER A 1014 -15.28 12.70 -11.54
N ASP A 1015 -14.10 12.09 -11.57
CA ASP A 1015 -13.20 12.08 -12.73
C ASP A 1015 -13.43 10.85 -13.63
N LYS A 1016 -14.30 9.92 -13.24
CA LYS A 1016 -14.60 8.70 -14.00
C LYS A 1016 -15.55 8.97 -15.16
N ASN A 1017 -15.21 8.48 -16.35
CA ASN A 1017 -16.04 8.60 -17.55
C ASN A 1017 -17.28 7.68 -17.52
N LYS A 1018 -18.30 7.98 -18.34
CA LYS A 1018 -19.55 7.17 -18.44
C LYS A 1018 -19.29 5.67 -18.67
N SER A 1019 -18.26 5.32 -19.45
CA SER A 1019 -17.88 3.94 -19.77
C SER A 1019 -17.25 3.17 -18.60
N GLU A 1020 -16.79 3.87 -17.56
CA GLU A 1020 -16.17 3.26 -16.38
C GLU A 1020 -17.21 2.92 -15.29
N TRP A 1021 -18.43 3.46 -15.41
CA TRP A 1021 -19.54 3.10 -14.53
C TRP A 1021 -20.15 1.76 -14.93
N LEU A 1022 -20.44 0.93 -13.94
CA LEU A 1022 -21.01 -0.40 -14.16
C LEU A 1022 -22.47 -0.31 -14.60
N SER A 1023 -22.78 -0.91 -15.74
CA SER A 1023 -24.15 -1.03 -16.26
C SER A 1023 -24.47 -2.51 -16.52
N PHE A 1024 -25.20 -3.11 -15.59
CA PHE A 1024 -25.70 -4.48 -15.71
C PHE A 1024 -27.21 -4.44 -15.92
N ASP A 1025 -27.67 -4.73 -17.14
CA ASP A 1025 -29.10 -4.69 -17.52
C ASP A 1025 -29.96 -5.59 -16.61
N THR A 1026 -29.48 -6.78 -16.25
CA THR A 1026 -30.18 -7.69 -15.32
C THR A 1026 -30.44 -7.04 -13.96
N ILE A 1027 -29.44 -6.35 -13.39
CA ILE A 1027 -29.58 -5.65 -12.11
C ILE A 1027 -30.47 -4.41 -12.27
N TYR A 1028 -30.29 -3.67 -13.37
CA TYR A 1028 -31.09 -2.48 -13.67
C TYR A 1028 -32.59 -2.80 -13.72
N ARG A 1029 -33.00 -3.85 -14.44
CA ARG A 1029 -34.41 -4.27 -14.51
C ARG A 1029 -34.99 -4.69 -13.17
N LEU A 1030 -34.18 -5.31 -12.31
CA LEU A 1030 -34.60 -5.62 -10.94
C LEU A 1030 -34.80 -4.32 -10.15
N ILE A 1031 -33.83 -3.40 -10.18
CA ILE A 1031 -33.95 -2.09 -9.53
C ILE A 1031 -35.20 -1.36 -10.02
N GLU A 1032 -35.46 -1.34 -11.32
CA GLU A 1032 -36.65 -0.71 -11.90
C GLU A 1032 -37.93 -1.35 -11.34
N LYS A 1033 -38.01 -2.68 -11.31
CA LYS A 1033 -39.15 -3.39 -10.72
C LYS A 1033 -39.37 -3.01 -9.25
N PHE A 1034 -38.34 -3.09 -8.40
CA PHE A 1034 -38.46 -2.80 -6.97
C PHE A 1034 -38.68 -1.31 -6.67
N SER A 1035 -38.22 -0.42 -7.54
CA SER A 1035 -38.47 1.01 -7.43
C SER A 1035 -39.94 1.40 -7.60
N GLN A 1036 -40.72 0.57 -8.32
CA GLN A 1036 -42.17 0.78 -8.44
C GLN A 1036 -42.89 0.44 -7.13
N GLU A 1037 -42.33 -0.48 -6.34
CA GLU A 1037 -42.89 -0.90 -5.05
C GLU A 1037 -42.52 0.10 -3.93
N GLU A 1038 -41.28 0.59 -3.89
CA GLU A 1038 -40.78 1.51 -2.84
C GLU A 1038 -40.05 2.74 -3.41
N PRO A 1039 -40.75 3.67 -4.09
CA PRO A 1039 -40.12 4.73 -4.90
C PRO A 1039 -39.27 5.74 -4.11
N PHE A 1040 -39.44 5.89 -2.79
CA PHE A 1040 -38.64 6.82 -1.98
C PHE A 1040 -37.25 6.28 -1.60
N LEU A 1041 -36.99 4.99 -1.83
CA LEU A 1041 -35.69 4.37 -1.60
C LEU A 1041 -34.76 4.56 -2.80
N TYR A 1042 -35.34 4.58 -4.01
CA TYR A 1042 -34.58 4.50 -5.26
C TYR A 1042 -34.48 5.87 -5.92
N ASN A 1043 -33.31 6.16 -6.51
CA ASN A 1043 -33.14 7.29 -7.41
C ASN A 1043 -32.73 6.77 -8.80
N LEU A 1044 -33.61 6.96 -9.79
CA LEU A 1044 -33.44 6.46 -11.16
C LEU A 1044 -33.01 7.52 -12.18
N ASP A 1045 -32.72 8.75 -11.75
CA ASP A 1045 -32.52 9.90 -12.65
C ASP A 1045 -31.30 9.77 -13.60
N GLU A 1046 -30.38 8.83 -13.35
CA GLU A 1046 -29.17 8.63 -14.17
C GLU A 1046 -28.95 7.16 -14.57
N GLU A 1047 -29.46 6.77 -15.75
CA GLU A 1047 -29.50 5.39 -16.29
C GLU A 1047 -28.18 4.60 -16.15
N PHE A 1048 -27.03 5.25 -16.34
CA PHE A 1048 -25.72 4.58 -16.27
C PHE A 1048 -25.12 4.47 -14.86
N ARG A 1049 -25.62 5.24 -13.89
CA ARG A 1049 -25.19 5.18 -12.48
C ARG A 1049 -26.18 4.42 -11.60
N THR A 1050 -27.41 4.25 -12.07
CA THR A 1050 -28.51 3.56 -11.38
C THR A 1050 -28.09 2.23 -10.75
N VAL A 1051 -27.32 1.41 -11.47
CA VAL A 1051 -26.87 0.10 -10.98
C VAL A 1051 -25.98 0.26 -9.75
N VAL A 1052 -24.92 1.07 -9.81
CA VAL A 1052 -24.02 1.29 -8.67
C VAL A 1052 -24.75 1.95 -7.50
N TYR A 1053 -25.64 2.89 -7.78
CA TYR A 1053 -26.39 3.62 -6.75
C TYR A 1053 -27.35 2.71 -5.99
N ASN A 1054 -28.16 1.94 -6.71
CA ASN A 1054 -29.33 1.30 -6.13
C ASN A 1054 -29.14 -0.19 -5.85
N THR A 1055 -28.05 -0.84 -6.27
CA THR A 1055 -27.77 -2.24 -5.91
C THR A 1055 -27.75 -2.46 -4.38
N PRO A 1056 -26.98 -1.70 -3.56
CA PRO A 1056 -27.01 -1.89 -2.11
C PRO A 1056 -28.39 -1.59 -1.50
N ILE A 1057 -29.17 -0.68 -2.11
CA ILE A 1057 -30.54 -0.35 -1.70
C ILE A 1057 -31.49 -1.52 -1.98
N LEU A 1058 -31.37 -2.14 -3.17
CA LEU A 1058 -32.10 -3.33 -3.57
C LEU A 1058 -31.85 -4.49 -2.60
N LEU A 1059 -30.59 -4.75 -2.26
CA LEU A 1059 -30.22 -5.82 -1.32
C LEU A 1059 -30.76 -5.54 0.08
N ALA A 1060 -30.67 -4.29 0.55
CA ALA A 1060 -31.25 -3.89 1.82
C ALA A 1060 -32.78 -4.08 1.84
N HIS A 1061 -33.47 -3.68 0.77
CA HIS A 1061 -34.91 -3.88 0.63
C HIS A 1061 -35.29 -5.37 0.67
N ALA A 1062 -34.57 -6.20 -0.10
CA ALA A 1062 -34.80 -7.64 -0.13
C ALA A 1062 -34.56 -8.30 1.24
N ALA A 1063 -33.48 -7.93 1.93
CA ALA A 1063 -33.15 -8.48 3.25
C ALA A 1063 -34.15 -8.05 4.33
N ALA A 1064 -34.67 -6.82 4.27
CA ALA A 1064 -35.64 -6.30 5.24
C ALA A 1064 -37.04 -6.91 5.07
N LYS A 1065 -37.51 -7.11 3.83
CA LYS A 1065 -38.85 -7.63 3.53
C LYS A 1065 -38.88 -9.15 3.26
N ASP A 1066 -37.78 -9.85 3.50
CA ASP A 1066 -37.62 -11.30 3.29
C ASP A 1066 -38.00 -11.73 1.85
N ILE A 1067 -37.52 -10.96 0.86
CA ILE A 1067 -37.84 -11.18 -0.55
C ILE A 1067 -36.78 -12.09 -1.18
N ARG A 1068 -37.20 -13.30 -1.55
CA ARG A 1068 -36.34 -14.24 -2.30
C ARG A 1068 -36.20 -13.81 -3.76
N ILE A 1069 -35.04 -13.28 -4.10
CA ILE A 1069 -34.67 -12.97 -5.49
C ILE A 1069 -34.09 -14.25 -6.12
N LYS A 1070 -34.81 -14.85 -7.08
CA LYS A 1070 -34.38 -16.07 -7.78
C LYS A 1070 -33.01 -15.92 -8.45
N GLN A 1071 -32.69 -14.72 -8.91
CA GLN A 1071 -31.40 -14.42 -9.53
C GLN A 1071 -30.22 -14.54 -8.55
N PHE A 1072 -30.42 -14.57 -7.23
CA PHE A 1072 -29.33 -14.83 -6.27
C PHE A 1072 -28.78 -16.26 -6.39
N GLU A 1073 -29.56 -17.19 -6.94
CA GLU A 1073 -29.11 -18.56 -7.25
C GLU A 1073 -28.31 -18.62 -8.57
N ASP A 1074 -28.29 -17.55 -9.37
CA ASP A 1074 -27.47 -17.45 -10.59
C ASP A 1074 -26.07 -16.95 -10.22
N PRO A 1075 -25.02 -17.78 -10.39
CA PRO A 1075 -23.67 -17.38 -10.03
C PRO A 1075 -23.14 -16.17 -10.81
N ASN A 1076 -23.61 -15.96 -12.05
CA ASN A 1076 -23.25 -14.78 -12.85
C ASN A 1076 -23.81 -13.50 -12.24
N PHE A 1077 -25.02 -13.56 -11.68
CA PHE A 1077 -25.63 -12.44 -10.99
C PHE A 1077 -24.86 -12.07 -9.72
N VAL A 1078 -24.42 -13.07 -8.94
CA VAL A 1078 -23.57 -12.83 -7.76
C VAL A 1078 -22.24 -12.17 -8.14
N SER A 1079 -21.63 -12.58 -9.26
CA SER A 1079 -20.43 -11.91 -9.80
C SER A 1079 -20.68 -10.44 -10.13
N MET A 1080 -21.82 -10.12 -10.75
CA MET A 1080 -22.19 -8.72 -11.03
C MET A 1080 -22.33 -7.91 -9.74
N LEU A 1081 -22.95 -8.47 -8.70
CA LEU A 1081 -23.07 -7.82 -7.40
C LEU A 1081 -21.71 -7.56 -6.74
N ARG A 1082 -20.78 -8.53 -6.80
CA ARG A 1082 -19.40 -8.36 -6.30
C ARG A 1082 -18.68 -7.21 -6.99
N LYS A 1083 -18.79 -7.11 -8.32
CA LYS A 1083 -18.23 -5.98 -9.09
C LYS A 1083 -18.81 -4.64 -8.64
N VAL A 1084 -20.11 -4.57 -8.35
CA VAL A 1084 -20.73 -3.35 -7.82
C VAL A 1084 -20.21 -3.01 -6.42
N LYS A 1085 -20.03 -4.01 -5.56
CA LYS A 1085 -19.45 -3.85 -4.21
C LYS A 1085 -17.99 -3.38 -4.24
N GLU A 1086 -17.20 -3.84 -5.20
CA GLU A 1086 -15.80 -3.45 -5.39
C GLU A 1086 -15.65 -2.05 -6.02
N PHE A 1087 -16.63 -1.61 -6.81
CA PHE A 1087 -16.58 -0.31 -7.47
C PHE A 1087 -16.41 0.85 -6.48
N ASP A 1088 -17.16 0.82 -5.37
CA ASP A 1088 -16.99 1.72 -4.23
C ASP A 1088 -17.54 1.07 -2.94
N SER A 1089 -16.68 0.37 -2.20
CA SER A 1089 -17.09 -0.41 -1.04
C SER A 1089 -17.62 0.45 0.11
N ASN A 1090 -17.10 1.66 0.30
CA ASN A 1090 -17.62 2.57 1.34
C ASN A 1090 -19.05 3.03 1.01
N TRP A 1091 -19.34 3.37 -0.24
CA TRP A 1091 -20.71 3.68 -0.66
C TRP A 1091 -21.61 2.47 -0.47
N TYR A 1092 -21.18 1.31 -0.95
CA TYR A 1092 -21.99 0.09 -0.89
C TYR A 1092 -22.41 -0.25 0.55
N ILE A 1093 -21.47 -0.24 1.50
CA ILE A 1093 -21.75 -0.52 2.92
C ILE A 1093 -22.69 0.54 3.51
N ASN A 1094 -22.39 1.83 3.29
CA ASN A 1094 -23.19 2.93 3.85
C ASN A 1094 -24.62 2.94 3.27
N ALA A 1095 -24.76 2.78 1.96
CA ALA A 1095 -26.06 2.75 1.29
C ALA A 1095 -26.91 1.57 1.74
N TYR A 1096 -26.32 0.38 1.91
CA TYR A 1096 -27.01 -0.78 2.47
C TYR A 1096 -27.51 -0.49 3.89
N LYS A 1097 -26.65 -0.01 4.79
CA LYS A 1097 -27.00 0.34 6.17
C LYS A 1097 -28.09 1.42 6.26
N PHE A 1098 -27.92 2.53 5.56
CA PHE A 1098 -28.89 3.64 5.61
C PHE A 1098 -30.24 3.23 5.04
N SER A 1099 -30.28 2.40 3.99
CA SER A 1099 -31.53 1.88 3.43
C SER A 1099 -32.27 0.99 4.41
N LEU A 1100 -31.55 0.08 5.09
CA LEU A 1100 -32.10 -0.76 6.15
C LEU A 1100 -32.63 0.08 7.33
N ALA A 1101 -31.87 1.08 7.76
CA ALA A 1101 -32.26 2.00 8.83
C ALA A 1101 -33.53 2.80 8.48
N LYS A 1102 -33.64 3.25 7.23
CA LYS A 1102 -34.80 3.99 6.71
C LYS A 1102 -36.06 3.11 6.68
N LEU A 1103 -35.93 1.86 6.23
CA LEU A 1103 -37.02 0.88 6.27
C LEU A 1103 -37.50 0.61 7.70
N PHE A 1104 -36.57 0.47 8.65
CA PHE A 1104 -36.90 0.26 10.06
C PHE A 1104 -37.65 1.44 10.70
N CYS A 1105 -37.25 2.69 10.40
CA CYS A 1105 -37.97 3.88 10.88
C CYS A 1105 -39.44 3.87 10.48
N ARG A 1106 -39.74 3.46 9.25
CA ARG A 1106 -41.10 3.44 8.73
C ARG A 1106 -41.94 2.33 9.35
N ASP A 1107 -41.40 1.12 9.46
CA ASP A 1107 -42.11 -0.01 10.08
C ASP A 1107 -42.42 0.25 11.58
N LYS A 1108 -41.66 1.13 12.25
CA LYS A 1108 -41.95 1.65 13.61
C LYS A 1108 -43.10 2.66 13.67
N ILE A 1109 -43.45 3.32 12.57
CA ILE A 1109 -44.50 4.36 12.49
C ILE A 1109 -45.87 3.73 12.15
N GLU A 1110 -45.90 2.51 11.61
CA GLU A 1110 -47.11 1.76 11.26
C GLU A 1110 -47.61 0.79 12.36
N VAL A 1111 -46.93 0.71 13.52
CA VAL A 1111 -47.35 -0.01 14.75
C VAL A 1111 -47.74 0.99 15.83
#